data_AF-A0A839THH5-F1
#
_entry.id   AF-A0A839THH5-F1
#
_cell.length_a   1.000
_cell.length_b   1.000
_cell.length_c   1.000
_cell.angle_alpha   90.00
_cell.angle_beta   90.00
_cell.angle_gamma   90.00
#
_symmetry.space_group_name_H-M   'P 1'
#
loop_
_entity.id
_entity.type
_entity.pdbx_description
1 polymer ?
#
loop_
_entity_poly.entity_id
_entity_poly.type
_entity_poly.pdbx_seq_one_letter_code
_entity_poly.pdbx_strand_id
1 'polypeptide(L)'
;MAKVRKWFCALLIFMVVVSSWMTGTNVRAEKNMEGVITGVTAPATIYKYTPSARYAASLNYTLKANGVEIPVVKGFGDYDYAHFSMSKGPVTYELTILNTDKVHEYSISPKKLGITADKVVGTTLTFTTQTDEYLIVMINNRATRMVIAADPAETDVPNKKGKGIFNISKAPYGVVTDGQITEVAERTAAIQQAIDDASAYGTCQGGGAQGIVYVPAGTYYIGNLTLKSNTALYMEPGATFVGTGRTSDYTEHWFKDSMGRPATWWISTAFHSTNIRIYGRGTIDGNGQALHDDKSTNGTGMINNLVVPIATSQFSMDGILIRESSAWAVVPVRSNDLTFTNVKMLNSLNMGENDGIDVTESQNVIVRHSIGISLDDPYSTKAWAEDTDIASGKVPWPGQPEPVEHVLIEDAVAWTKCYGFKIGQGVLQDQRNITFRDGVVYKAAVGFAIHHKYGTGTVENVKFERMDVEDISGKNEDNSAWMTMFTVNGGNLGVGPINGVTVKDITVRDAGESFAKINGQDGAMMTGLLFENVYMPGSSTPAATLQEMNFLSKDYFSDVTILPVQHEEPVPRTNLALGRPAVGSSNDGTVDTAPYATDGNMSTRFGTKRGVDPGWIYVDLGESKPIHEVRLYWEAAYGKSYKIQVADDPSSEENWRDVYSTTEGKGGLETISFEETNSRYIRMYGLERATQYGYSIWEFEVYGP
;
A
#
# COMPACT_ATOMS: atom_id res chain seq x y z
N MET A 1 -19.26 -61.48 40.98
CA MET A 1 -20.27 -61.96 40.00
C MET A 1 -19.81 -61.42 38.65
N ALA A 2 -19.14 -62.11 37.72
CA ALA A 2 -19.15 -63.50 37.25
C ALA A 2 -20.13 -63.75 36.07
N LYS A 3 -19.57 -63.85 34.84
CA LYS A 3 -20.15 -64.42 33.59
C LYS A 3 -21.27 -63.55 32.94
N VAL A 4 -21.54 -63.58 31.63
CA VAL A 4 -21.01 -64.32 30.44
C VAL A 4 -21.31 -63.43 29.18
N ARG A 5 -20.51 -63.21 28.13
CA ARG A 5 -19.66 -64.03 27.21
C ARG A 5 -20.37 -64.41 25.90
N LYS A 6 -19.69 -64.12 24.76
CA LYS A 6 -19.70 -64.71 23.38
C LYS A 6 -19.79 -63.61 22.27
N TRP A 7 -19.35 -63.78 21.01
CA TRP A 7 -18.29 -64.57 20.30
C TRP A 7 -18.42 -64.29 18.77
N PHE A 8 -17.46 -64.49 17.85
CA PHE A 8 -15.98 -64.64 17.85
C PHE A 8 -15.49 -64.63 16.37
N CYS A 9 -14.22 -64.99 16.10
CA CYS A 9 -13.61 -65.29 14.77
C CYS A 9 -13.29 -64.09 13.85
N ALA A 10 -12.21 -64.08 13.06
CA ALA A 10 -10.99 -64.93 13.01
C ALA A 10 -9.82 -64.18 12.31
N LEU A 11 -8.61 -64.77 12.32
CA LEU A 11 -7.33 -64.20 11.82
C LEU A 11 -6.77 -65.00 10.60
N LEU A 12 -5.56 -64.63 10.12
CA LEU A 12 -4.69 -65.28 9.09
C LEU A 12 -5.02 -64.87 7.62
N ILE A 13 -4.11 -64.67 6.64
CA ILE A 13 -2.64 -64.85 6.39
C ILE A 13 -2.22 -63.69 5.40
N PHE A 14 -1.01 -63.15 5.14
CA PHE A 14 0.41 -63.17 5.56
C PHE A 14 1.31 -63.16 4.28
N MET A 15 2.11 -62.07 4.06
CA MET A 15 3.12 -61.86 2.97
C MET A 15 2.59 -61.71 1.51
N VAL A 16 3.26 -61.07 0.52
CA VAL A 16 4.68 -60.65 0.29
C VAL A 16 4.80 -59.12 0.01
N VAL A 17 6.02 -58.60 -0.24
CA VAL A 17 6.45 -57.18 -0.16
C VAL A 17 6.86 -56.57 -1.54
N VAL A 18 7.02 -55.23 -1.59
CA VAL A 18 7.77 -54.38 -2.57
C VAL A 18 6.99 -53.76 -3.75
N SER A 19 6.76 -52.43 -3.70
CA SER A 19 7.43 -51.44 -4.61
C SER A 19 6.92 -49.98 -4.48
N SER A 20 7.86 -49.06 -4.24
CA SER A 20 7.95 -47.67 -4.78
C SER A 20 6.87 -46.59 -4.51
N TRP A 21 7.27 -45.32 -4.74
CA TRP A 21 6.49 -44.06 -4.69
C TRP A 21 5.97 -43.68 -3.28
N MET A 22 6.38 -42.58 -2.62
CA MET A 22 6.99 -41.30 -3.01
C MET A 22 6.07 -40.34 -3.82
N THR A 23 6.01 -39.09 -3.33
CA THR A 23 5.20 -37.92 -3.76
C THR A 23 3.67 -38.06 -3.74
N GLY A 24 2.99 -36.98 -3.32
CA GLY A 24 1.55 -36.93 -3.10
C GLY A 24 1.15 -35.64 -2.37
N THR A 25 1.06 -34.53 -3.12
CA THR A 25 0.72 -33.21 -2.58
C THR A 25 -0.77 -33.14 -2.18
N ASN A 26 -1.05 -32.61 -0.98
CA ASN A 26 -2.42 -32.37 -0.51
C ASN A 26 -3.01 -31.12 -1.16
N VAL A 27 -3.26 -31.17 -2.47
CA VAL A 27 -4.14 -30.22 -3.15
C VAL A 27 -5.55 -30.44 -2.61
N ARG A 28 -6.10 -29.43 -1.93
CA ARG A 28 -7.44 -29.50 -1.33
C ARG A 28 -8.49 -29.34 -2.43
N ALA A 29 -8.82 -30.46 -3.09
CA ALA A 29 -9.73 -30.50 -4.23
C ALA A 29 -11.03 -29.72 -3.98
N GLU A 30 -11.34 -28.83 -4.91
CA GLU A 30 -12.59 -28.07 -4.93
C GLU A 30 -13.77 -29.04 -5.07
N LYS A 31 -14.70 -28.99 -4.10
CA LYS A 31 -15.99 -29.65 -4.27
C LYS A 31 -16.92 -28.71 -5.03
N ASN A 32 -17.06 -28.96 -6.32
CA ASN A 32 -18.20 -28.47 -7.10
C ASN A 32 -19.50 -28.87 -6.40
N MET A 33 -20.14 -27.92 -5.73
CA MET A 33 -21.52 -28.06 -5.29
C MET A 33 -22.45 -27.77 -6.47
N GLU A 34 -22.68 -28.79 -7.29
CA GLU A 34 -23.86 -28.84 -8.18
C GLU A 34 -25.15 -29.06 -7.36
N GLY A 35 -25.41 -28.13 -6.45
CA GLY A 35 -26.68 -27.97 -5.76
C GLY A 35 -27.30 -26.66 -6.23
N VAL A 36 -28.11 -26.72 -7.29
CA VAL A 36 -28.73 -25.53 -7.90
C VAL A 36 -29.75 -24.92 -6.95
N ILE A 37 -29.32 -23.96 -6.14
CA ILE A 37 -30.21 -23.14 -5.30
C ILE A 37 -30.91 -22.14 -6.23
N THR A 38 -32.08 -22.50 -6.76
CA THR A 38 -32.96 -21.63 -7.55
C THR A 38 -33.70 -20.59 -6.68
N GLY A 39 -33.02 -20.04 -5.67
CA GLY A 39 -33.51 -18.99 -4.80
C GLY A 39 -32.82 -17.68 -5.15
N VAL A 40 -33.57 -16.72 -5.69
CA VAL A 40 -33.08 -15.34 -5.83
C VAL A 40 -32.87 -14.79 -4.43
N THR A 41 -31.63 -14.51 -4.06
CA THR A 41 -31.29 -13.87 -2.78
C THR A 41 -32.01 -12.52 -2.69
N ALA A 42 -32.77 -12.31 -1.61
CA ALA A 42 -33.50 -11.06 -1.42
C ALA A 42 -32.51 -9.87 -1.39
N PRO A 43 -32.81 -8.74 -2.03
CA PRO A 43 -31.96 -7.55 -1.98
C PRO A 43 -31.70 -7.10 -0.54
N ALA A 44 -30.49 -6.61 -0.30
CA ALA A 44 -30.06 -6.17 1.01
C ALA A 44 -30.96 -5.06 1.59
N THR A 45 -31.31 -5.19 2.86
CA THR A 45 -31.87 -4.09 3.65
C THR A 45 -30.75 -3.11 3.99
N ILE A 46 -30.98 -1.82 3.73
CA ILE A 46 -29.96 -0.77 3.82
C ILE A 46 -30.19 0.11 5.04
N TYR A 47 -29.20 0.16 5.92
CA TYR A 47 -29.18 0.92 7.17
C TYR A 47 -28.32 2.17 6.97
N LYS A 48 -28.95 3.25 6.49
CA LYS A 48 -28.26 4.54 6.29
C LYS A 48 -27.99 5.26 7.62
N TYR A 49 -26.88 5.98 7.69
CA TYR A 49 -26.51 6.79 8.85
C TYR A 49 -26.77 8.28 8.59
N THR A 50 -26.75 9.08 9.65
CA THR A 50 -26.71 10.55 9.57
C THR A 50 -25.31 11.02 9.96
N PRO A 51 -24.52 11.60 9.04
CA PRO A 51 -23.20 12.13 9.37
C PRO A 51 -23.25 13.27 10.39
N SER A 52 -22.14 13.50 11.10
CA SER A 52 -21.94 14.65 11.98
C SER A 52 -22.22 15.97 11.26
N ALA A 53 -22.91 16.90 11.93
CA ALA A 53 -23.23 18.23 11.39
C ALA A 53 -22.00 19.12 11.11
N ARG A 54 -20.80 18.67 11.53
CA ARG A 54 -19.51 19.25 11.13
C ARG A 54 -19.21 19.05 9.64
N TYR A 55 -19.77 18.01 9.02
CA TYR A 55 -19.44 17.60 7.65
C TYR A 55 -20.34 18.25 6.60
N ALA A 56 -19.72 18.81 5.57
CA ALA A 56 -20.44 19.25 4.37
C ALA A 56 -20.87 18.02 3.55
N ALA A 57 -22.00 18.14 2.85
CA ALA A 57 -22.36 17.18 1.80
C ALA A 57 -21.42 17.32 0.58
N SER A 58 -21.23 16.24 -0.17
CA SER A 58 -20.49 16.27 -1.44
C SER A 58 -21.12 17.25 -2.43
N LEU A 59 -20.27 17.92 -3.19
CA LEU A 59 -20.65 18.76 -4.35
C LEU A 59 -20.38 18.04 -5.69
N ASN A 60 -19.86 16.81 -5.64
CA ASN A 60 -19.55 15.99 -6.81
C ASN A 60 -20.60 14.90 -7.06
N TYR A 61 -21.07 14.23 -6.00
CA TYR A 61 -21.75 12.95 -6.09
C TYR A 61 -23.00 12.88 -5.20
N THR A 62 -23.99 12.11 -5.64
CA THR A 62 -25.06 11.55 -4.82
C THR A 62 -25.13 10.04 -5.00
N LEU A 63 -25.52 9.31 -3.95
CA LEU A 63 -25.58 7.86 -3.94
C LEU A 63 -26.94 7.35 -3.46
N LYS A 64 -27.48 6.35 -4.16
CA LYS A 64 -28.50 5.44 -3.61
C LYS A 64 -27.94 4.03 -3.53
N ALA A 65 -28.40 3.26 -2.56
CA ALA A 65 -28.19 1.83 -2.44
C ALA A 65 -29.56 1.14 -2.25
N ASN A 66 -29.92 0.21 -3.14
CA ASN A 66 -31.28 -0.38 -3.24
C ASN A 66 -32.41 0.68 -3.16
N GLY A 67 -32.22 1.81 -3.83
CA GLY A 67 -33.15 2.96 -3.84
C GLY A 67 -33.15 3.85 -2.59
N VAL A 68 -32.44 3.45 -1.52
CA VAL A 68 -32.27 4.26 -0.30
C VAL A 68 -31.20 5.31 -0.51
N GLU A 69 -31.54 6.58 -0.36
CA GLU A 69 -30.60 7.71 -0.44
C GLU A 69 -29.60 7.71 0.73
N ILE A 70 -28.32 7.61 0.39
CA ILE A 70 -27.19 7.59 1.34
C ILE A 70 -26.53 8.98 1.34
N PRO A 71 -26.34 9.62 2.51
CA PRO A 71 -25.59 10.86 2.59
C PRO A 71 -24.14 10.67 2.12
N VAL A 72 -23.76 11.40 1.07
CA VAL A 72 -22.36 11.49 0.63
C VAL A 72 -21.72 12.68 1.32
N VAL A 73 -20.71 12.40 2.15
CA VAL A 73 -19.89 13.39 2.84
C VAL A 73 -18.82 13.92 1.90
N LYS A 74 -18.61 15.24 1.93
CA LYS A 74 -17.43 15.85 1.30
C LYS A 74 -16.18 15.40 2.07
N GLY A 75 -15.26 14.74 1.38
CA GLY A 75 -13.99 14.28 1.96
C GLY A 75 -12.91 15.35 1.83
N PHE A 76 -11.81 14.98 1.18
CA PHE A 76 -10.68 15.87 0.91
C PHE A 76 -10.69 16.32 -0.56
N GLY A 77 -9.54 16.72 -1.14
CA GLY A 77 -9.50 17.06 -2.57
C GLY A 77 -9.70 15.83 -3.46
N ASP A 78 -9.08 14.73 -3.04
CA ASP A 78 -8.89 13.51 -3.82
C ASP A 78 -10.12 12.58 -3.80
N TYR A 79 -10.97 12.64 -2.76
CA TYR A 79 -12.20 11.83 -2.67
C TYR A 79 -13.30 12.46 -1.80
N ASP A 80 -14.55 12.11 -2.14
CA ASP A 80 -15.75 12.20 -1.29
C ASP A 80 -16.15 10.77 -0.87
N TYR A 81 -16.94 10.60 0.20
CA TYR A 81 -17.28 9.26 0.73
C TYR A 81 -18.72 9.09 1.22
N ALA A 82 -19.20 7.85 1.19
CA ALA A 82 -20.45 7.42 1.84
C ALA A 82 -20.19 6.24 2.77
N HIS A 83 -20.87 6.22 3.92
CA HIS A 83 -20.75 5.18 4.95
C HIS A 83 -22.15 4.78 5.45
N PHE A 84 -22.44 3.49 5.42
CA PHE A 84 -23.71 2.88 5.83
C PHE A 84 -23.48 1.39 6.17
N SER A 85 -24.51 0.64 6.57
CA SER A 85 -24.44 -0.83 6.59
C SER A 85 -25.61 -1.51 5.88
N MET A 86 -25.43 -2.80 5.59
CA MET A 86 -26.42 -3.60 4.87
C MET A 86 -26.59 -5.01 5.46
N SER A 87 -27.79 -5.58 5.29
CA SER A 87 -27.97 -7.02 5.49
C SER A 87 -27.32 -7.80 4.35
N LYS A 88 -27.06 -9.09 4.56
CA LYS A 88 -26.65 -9.98 3.46
C LYS A 88 -27.68 -9.97 2.32
N GLY A 89 -27.19 -10.01 1.08
CA GLY A 89 -27.98 -9.92 -0.15
C GLY A 89 -27.37 -8.93 -1.13
N PRO A 90 -27.77 -8.94 -2.41
CA PRO A 90 -27.25 -8.00 -3.40
C PRO A 90 -27.67 -6.56 -3.11
N VAL A 91 -26.79 -5.63 -3.48
CA VAL A 91 -27.02 -4.17 -3.39
C VAL A 91 -26.71 -3.51 -4.73
N THR A 92 -27.72 -2.90 -5.33
CA THR A 92 -27.60 -2.06 -6.53
C THR A 92 -27.37 -0.61 -6.11
N TYR A 93 -26.29 -0.03 -6.62
CA TYR A 93 -25.91 1.35 -6.41
C TYR A 93 -26.39 2.24 -7.56
N GLU A 94 -26.85 3.44 -7.25
CA GLU A 94 -27.07 4.52 -8.21
C GLU A 94 -26.16 5.70 -7.84
N LEU A 95 -24.98 5.77 -8.48
CA LEU A 95 -24.00 6.85 -8.27
C LEU A 95 -24.20 7.92 -9.35
N THR A 96 -24.56 9.13 -8.94
CA THR A 96 -24.90 10.23 -9.86
C THR A 96 -23.98 11.42 -9.66
N ILE A 97 -23.33 11.89 -10.74
CA ILE A 97 -22.57 13.15 -10.74
C ILE A 97 -23.48 14.37 -10.73
N LEU A 98 -23.14 15.38 -9.92
CA LEU A 98 -23.97 16.56 -9.64
C LEU A 98 -23.81 17.73 -10.64
N ASN A 99 -22.87 17.64 -11.59
CA ASN A 99 -22.73 18.60 -12.69
C ASN A 99 -23.50 18.13 -13.94
N THR A 100 -23.50 18.95 -15.00
CA THR A 100 -24.20 18.66 -16.27
C THR A 100 -23.41 17.76 -17.23
N ASP A 101 -22.34 17.13 -16.75
CA ASP A 101 -21.51 16.21 -17.54
C ASP A 101 -22.19 14.83 -17.64
N LYS A 102 -21.79 14.00 -18.61
CA LYS A 102 -22.37 12.67 -18.81
C LYS A 102 -21.34 11.59 -18.53
N VAL A 103 -21.71 10.56 -17.78
CA VAL A 103 -20.86 9.39 -17.56
C VAL A 103 -20.55 8.75 -18.92
N HIS A 104 -19.29 8.81 -19.32
CA HIS A 104 -18.75 8.24 -20.56
C HIS A 104 -17.58 7.29 -20.28
N GLU A 105 -16.99 7.38 -19.09
CA GLU A 105 -15.92 6.53 -18.58
C GLU A 105 -16.17 6.28 -17.09
N TYR A 106 -15.88 5.07 -16.63
CA TYR A 106 -15.89 4.74 -15.21
C TYR A 106 -14.86 3.65 -14.89
N SER A 107 -14.47 3.58 -13.63
CA SER A 107 -13.61 2.53 -13.09
C SER A 107 -14.06 2.25 -11.66
N ILE A 108 -14.53 1.03 -11.39
CA ILE A 108 -14.90 0.55 -10.05
C ILE A 108 -13.79 -0.38 -9.57
N SER A 109 -13.27 -0.13 -8.38
CA SER A 109 -12.25 -0.93 -7.72
C SER A 109 -12.74 -1.39 -6.35
N PRO A 110 -12.38 -2.59 -5.85
CA PRO A 110 -11.34 -3.49 -6.38
C PRO A 110 -11.59 -4.15 -7.74
N LYS A 111 -10.55 -4.17 -8.59
CA LYS A 111 -10.59 -4.73 -9.95
C LYS A 111 -10.79 -6.25 -9.97
N LYS A 112 -10.19 -6.98 -9.03
CA LYS A 112 -10.39 -8.43 -8.87
C LYS A 112 -11.85 -8.88 -8.68
N LEU A 113 -12.75 -7.98 -8.25
CA LEU A 113 -14.18 -8.28 -8.13
C LEU A 113 -14.94 -8.27 -9.47
N GLY A 114 -14.33 -7.77 -10.56
CA GLY A 114 -14.93 -7.78 -11.90
C GLY A 114 -16.19 -6.92 -12.04
N ILE A 115 -16.43 -5.97 -11.13
CA ILE A 115 -17.67 -5.17 -11.10
C ILE A 115 -17.76 -4.31 -12.36
N THR A 116 -18.86 -4.46 -13.09
CA THR A 116 -19.20 -3.68 -14.29
C THR A 116 -20.51 -2.92 -14.07
N ALA A 117 -20.78 -1.92 -14.91
CA ALA A 117 -22.05 -1.20 -14.86
C ALA A 117 -23.20 -2.06 -15.38
N ASP A 118 -24.25 -2.22 -14.56
CA ASP A 118 -25.56 -2.71 -15.00
C ASP A 118 -26.15 -1.77 -16.05
N LYS A 119 -25.91 -0.45 -15.89
CA LYS A 119 -26.50 0.61 -16.70
C LYS A 119 -25.73 1.93 -16.54
N VAL A 120 -25.68 2.72 -17.63
CA VAL A 120 -25.20 4.11 -17.62
C VAL A 120 -26.25 4.98 -18.32
N VAL A 121 -26.75 6.03 -17.65
CA VAL A 121 -27.73 6.98 -18.21
C VAL A 121 -27.43 8.40 -17.73
N GLY A 122 -27.03 9.27 -18.65
CA GLY A 122 -26.82 10.69 -18.36
C GLY A 122 -25.71 10.89 -17.32
N THR A 123 -26.06 11.43 -16.16
CA THR A 123 -25.18 11.66 -15.01
C THR A 123 -25.06 10.43 -14.09
N THR A 124 -25.81 9.35 -14.31
CA THR A 124 -25.92 8.21 -13.39
C THR A 124 -25.21 6.96 -13.92
N LEU A 125 -24.35 6.40 -13.06
CA LEU A 125 -23.75 5.06 -13.14
C LEU A 125 -24.51 4.12 -12.19
N THR A 126 -24.94 2.96 -12.71
CA THR A 126 -25.60 1.91 -11.92
C THR A 126 -24.80 0.62 -12.00
N PHE A 127 -24.54 -0.01 -10.86
CA PHE A 127 -23.82 -1.29 -10.73
C PHE A 127 -24.26 -2.03 -9.45
N THR A 128 -24.02 -3.34 -9.38
CA THR A 128 -24.50 -4.18 -8.27
C THR A 128 -23.38 -5.05 -7.67
N THR A 129 -23.24 -5.05 -6.34
CA THR A 129 -22.42 -6.04 -5.61
C THR A 129 -23.30 -7.10 -4.95
N GLN A 130 -22.72 -8.25 -4.60
CA GLN A 130 -23.43 -9.37 -3.97
C GLN A 130 -23.37 -9.33 -2.42
N THR A 131 -22.53 -8.44 -1.90
CA THR A 131 -22.02 -8.36 -0.54
C THR A 131 -21.78 -6.91 -0.13
N ASP A 132 -21.60 -6.72 1.17
CA ASP A 132 -20.87 -5.62 1.78
C ASP A 132 -19.44 -5.54 1.20
N GLU A 133 -19.04 -4.34 0.77
CA GLU A 133 -17.80 -4.10 0.02
C GLU A 133 -17.27 -2.68 0.29
N TYR A 134 -15.95 -2.50 0.25
CA TYR A 134 -15.30 -1.19 0.28
C TYR A 134 -14.79 -0.84 -1.11
N LEU A 135 -15.49 0.10 -1.78
CA LEU A 135 -15.26 0.43 -3.18
C LEU A 135 -14.66 1.82 -3.35
N ILE A 136 -13.80 1.96 -4.36
CA ILE A 136 -13.35 3.25 -4.88
C ILE A 136 -13.83 3.35 -6.33
N VAL A 137 -14.62 4.39 -6.62
CA VAL A 137 -15.22 4.60 -7.95
C VAL A 137 -14.72 5.90 -8.56
N MET A 138 -14.13 5.79 -9.74
CA MET A 138 -13.81 6.89 -10.64
C MET A 138 -14.88 6.99 -11.74
N ILE A 139 -15.24 8.21 -12.10
CA ILE A 139 -16.10 8.56 -13.24
C ILE A 139 -15.38 9.65 -14.03
N ASN A 140 -15.37 9.57 -15.38
CA ASN A 140 -14.83 10.58 -16.30
C ASN A 140 -13.44 11.15 -15.93
N ASN A 141 -12.55 10.28 -15.44
CA ASN A 141 -11.24 10.62 -14.85
C ASN A 141 -11.23 11.84 -13.89
N ARG A 142 -12.32 12.07 -13.17
CA ARG A 142 -12.48 13.22 -12.26
C ARG A 142 -11.48 13.14 -11.10
N ALA A 143 -10.91 14.29 -10.73
CA ALA A 143 -9.95 14.41 -9.64
C ALA A 143 -10.47 13.83 -8.31
N THR A 144 -11.68 14.23 -7.90
CA THR A 144 -12.35 13.67 -6.71
C THR A 144 -13.00 12.33 -7.05
N ARG A 145 -12.56 11.24 -6.41
CA ARG A 145 -13.15 9.90 -6.51
C ARG A 145 -14.33 9.76 -5.52
N MET A 146 -15.12 8.70 -5.67
CA MET A 146 -16.20 8.33 -4.75
C MET A 146 -15.80 7.08 -3.97
N VAL A 147 -15.70 7.18 -2.65
CA VAL A 147 -15.46 6.03 -1.75
C VAL A 147 -16.79 5.55 -1.17
N ILE A 148 -17.07 4.25 -1.28
CA ILE A 148 -18.28 3.63 -0.73
C ILE A 148 -17.85 2.62 0.33
N ALA A 149 -18.15 2.90 1.59
CA ALA A 149 -17.96 1.98 2.71
C ALA A 149 -19.32 1.38 3.11
N ALA A 150 -19.65 0.22 2.54
CA ALA A 150 -20.82 -0.55 2.90
C ALA A 150 -20.43 -1.61 3.93
N ASP A 151 -20.70 -1.36 5.22
CA ASP A 151 -20.38 -2.32 6.29
C ASP A 151 -21.42 -3.47 6.35
N PRO A 152 -21.05 -4.65 6.90
CA PRO A 152 -22.04 -5.59 7.40
C PRO A 152 -22.88 -4.96 8.51
N ALA A 153 -24.18 -5.27 8.54
CA ALA A 153 -25.09 -4.84 9.60
C ALA A 153 -24.62 -5.27 10.99
N GLU A 154 -24.74 -4.38 11.97
CA GLU A 154 -24.39 -4.62 13.37
C GLU A 154 -25.24 -5.75 13.97
N THR A 155 -24.60 -6.71 14.65
CA THR A 155 -25.28 -7.90 15.21
C THR A 155 -25.46 -7.85 16.73
N ASP A 156 -24.79 -6.92 17.40
CA ASP A 156 -24.60 -6.86 18.85
C ASP A 156 -24.86 -5.46 19.44
N VAL A 157 -25.70 -4.66 18.76
CA VAL A 157 -26.13 -3.32 19.17
C VAL A 157 -26.65 -3.34 20.61
N PRO A 158 -26.02 -2.62 21.56
CA PRO A 158 -26.42 -2.63 22.96
C PRO A 158 -27.69 -1.82 23.22
N ASN A 159 -28.44 -2.22 24.24
CA ASN A 159 -29.57 -1.44 24.74
C ASN A 159 -29.09 -0.07 25.25
N LYS A 160 -29.80 1.02 24.93
CA LYS A 160 -29.45 2.39 25.35
C LYS A 160 -29.51 2.64 26.89
N LYS A 161 -29.95 1.64 27.66
CA LYS A 161 -30.10 1.62 29.12
C LYS A 161 -30.10 0.18 29.63
N GLY A 162 -29.59 -0.07 30.83
CA GLY A 162 -29.57 -1.40 31.45
C GLY A 162 -28.53 -1.51 32.57
N LYS A 163 -28.40 -2.70 33.17
CA LYS A 163 -27.21 -3.00 33.99
C LYS A 163 -25.99 -3.06 33.06
N GLY A 164 -24.88 -2.47 33.48
CA GLY A 164 -23.66 -2.41 32.66
C GLY A 164 -23.71 -1.44 31.47
N ILE A 165 -24.75 -0.61 31.33
CA ILE A 165 -24.84 0.40 30.27
C ILE A 165 -24.61 1.80 30.85
N PHE A 166 -23.52 2.43 30.42
CA PHE A 166 -23.06 3.73 30.88
C PHE A 166 -23.26 4.75 29.76
N ASN A 167 -24.50 5.20 29.60
CA ASN A 167 -24.90 6.10 28.52
C ASN A 167 -24.52 7.55 28.84
N ILE A 168 -23.57 8.10 28.09
CA ILE A 168 -22.99 9.42 28.39
C ILE A 168 -24.03 10.55 28.38
N SER A 169 -25.12 10.40 27.62
CA SER A 169 -26.19 11.40 27.54
C SER A 169 -27.18 11.38 28.72
N LYS A 170 -26.89 10.62 29.78
CA LYS A 170 -27.77 10.39 30.93
C LYS A 170 -27.01 10.64 32.23
N ALA A 171 -27.73 10.88 33.32
CA ALA A 171 -27.11 11.00 34.63
C ALA A 171 -26.38 9.70 35.01
N PRO A 172 -25.19 9.76 35.62
CA PRO A 172 -24.54 10.96 36.16
C PRO A 172 -23.80 11.84 35.14
N TYR A 173 -23.45 11.33 33.95
CA TYR A 173 -22.52 11.99 33.01
C TYR A 173 -23.10 13.23 32.30
N GLY A 174 -24.38 13.18 31.89
CA GLY A 174 -25.12 14.34 31.37
C GLY A 174 -24.60 14.97 30.07
N VAL A 175 -23.74 14.29 29.32
CA VAL A 175 -23.04 14.83 28.13
C VAL A 175 -24.03 15.25 27.04
N VAL A 176 -23.97 16.53 26.69
CA VAL A 176 -24.76 17.15 25.61
C VAL A 176 -24.16 16.87 24.22
N THR A 177 -25.03 16.79 23.21
CA THR A 177 -24.69 16.51 21.80
C THR A 177 -24.74 17.78 20.94
N ASP A 178 -24.40 18.93 21.52
CA ASP A 178 -24.66 20.27 21.00
C ASP A 178 -23.67 20.74 19.91
N GLY A 179 -22.64 19.95 19.64
CA GLY A 179 -21.58 20.27 18.68
C GLY A 179 -20.73 21.49 19.07
N GLN A 180 -20.75 21.93 20.33
CA GLN A 180 -19.97 23.11 20.76
C GLN A 180 -18.56 22.73 21.21
N ILE A 181 -17.59 23.59 20.90
CA ILE A 181 -16.17 23.47 21.33
C ILE A 181 -15.89 24.14 22.70
N THR A 182 -16.95 24.61 23.36
CA THR A 182 -16.98 24.95 24.79
C THR A 182 -17.06 23.69 25.66
N GLU A 183 -16.79 23.84 26.95
CA GLU A 183 -16.97 22.80 27.99
C GLU A 183 -16.25 21.46 27.68
N VAL A 184 -15.13 21.54 26.95
CA VAL A 184 -14.36 20.36 26.53
C VAL A 184 -13.77 19.61 27.72
N ALA A 185 -13.26 20.31 28.74
CA ALA A 185 -12.65 19.65 29.90
C ALA A 185 -13.71 18.88 30.70
N GLU A 186 -14.86 19.51 30.95
CA GLU A 186 -16.03 18.96 31.62
C GLU A 186 -16.62 17.78 30.84
N ARG A 187 -16.78 17.92 29.51
CA ARG A 187 -17.26 16.86 28.62
C ARG A 187 -16.32 15.66 28.60
N THR A 188 -15.01 15.90 28.52
CA THR A 188 -13.99 14.84 28.49
C THR A 188 -13.94 14.11 29.82
N ALA A 189 -13.98 14.83 30.95
CA ALA A 189 -14.06 14.25 32.29
C ALA A 189 -15.33 13.41 32.49
N ALA A 190 -16.50 13.86 31.99
CA ALA A 190 -17.75 13.10 32.07
C ALA A 190 -17.71 11.81 31.23
N ILE A 191 -17.07 11.82 30.06
CA ILE A 191 -16.86 10.61 29.24
C ILE A 191 -15.84 9.67 29.90
N GLN A 192 -14.76 10.21 30.47
CA GLN A 192 -13.77 9.41 31.21
C GLN A 192 -14.39 8.77 32.46
N GLN A 193 -15.28 9.45 33.19
CA GLN A 193 -16.00 8.85 34.31
C GLN A 193 -16.91 7.69 33.85
N ALA A 194 -17.53 7.78 32.67
CA ALA A 194 -18.31 6.67 32.12
C ALA A 194 -17.42 5.47 31.76
N ILE A 195 -16.21 5.70 31.24
CA ILE A 195 -15.20 4.65 31.00
C ILE A 195 -14.74 4.01 32.31
N ASP A 196 -14.48 4.81 33.35
CA ASP A 196 -14.07 4.35 34.67
C ASP A 196 -15.15 3.50 35.36
N ASP A 197 -16.40 3.97 35.35
CA ASP A 197 -17.54 3.24 35.91
C ASP A 197 -17.82 1.94 35.15
N ALA A 198 -17.66 1.95 33.82
CA ALA A 198 -17.78 0.77 32.98
C ALA A 198 -16.70 -0.28 33.27
N SER A 199 -15.44 0.15 33.38
CA SER A 199 -14.30 -0.71 33.76
C SER A 199 -14.50 -1.33 35.15
N ALA A 200 -14.93 -0.52 36.12
CA ALA A 200 -15.23 -0.97 37.47
C ALA A 200 -16.37 -2.01 37.48
N TYR A 201 -17.44 -1.79 36.69
CA TYR A 201 -18.54 -2.74 36.55
C TYR A 201 -18.10 -4.07 35.93
N GLY A 202 -17.43 -4.05 34.76
CA GLY A 202 -16.98 -5.27 34.08
C GLY A 202 -16.05 -6.10 34.97
N THR A 203 -15.06 -5.43 35.59
CA THR A 203 -14.15 -6.04 36.55
C THR A 203 -14.88 -6.61 37.78
N CYS A 204 -15.94 -5.96 38.26
CA CYS A 204 -16.77 -6.44 39.37
C CYS A 204 -17.66 -7.64 39.00
N GLN A 205 -18.15 -7.73 37.75
CA GLN A 205 -18.88 -8.92 37.28
C GLN A 205 -17.95 -10.12 37.06
N GLY A 206 -16.71 -9.87 36.62
CA GLY A 206 -15.73 -10.91 36.34
C GLY A 206 -16.08 -11.76 35.11
N GLY A 207 -15.39 -12.90 34.94
CA GLY A 207 -15.67 -13.86 33.87
C GLY A 207 -15.52 -13.33 32.44
N GLY A 208 -14.76 -12.25 32.24
CA GLY A 208 -14.61 -11.57 30.95
C GLY A 208 -15.73 -10.57 30.61
N ALA A 209 -16.70 -10.34 31.50
CA ALA A 209 -17.75 -9.37 31.28
C ALA A 209 -17.20 -7.93 31.17
N GLN A 210 -17.75 -7.14 30.25
CA GLN A 210 -17.40 -5.73 30.07
C GLN A 210 -18.53 -4.81 30.55
N GLY A 211 -18.19 -3.62 31.04
CA GLY A 211 -19.12 -2.50 31.09
C GLY A 211 -19.16 -1.80 29.71
N ILE A 212 -20.33 -1.37 29.26
CA ILE A 212 -20.52 -0.76 27.95
C ILE A 212 -20.78 0.75 28.11
N VAL A 213 -19.80 1.57 27.73
CA VAL A 213 -20.01 3.01 27.52
C VAL A 213 -20.83 3.19 26.25
N TYR A 214 -22.00 3.81 26.37
CA TYR A 214 -22.89 4.05 25.23
C TYR A 214 -22.78 5.51 24.79
N VAL A 215 -22.24 5.74 23.60
CA VAL A 215 -22.15 7.05 22.93
C VAL A 215 -23.27 7.15 21.89
N PRO A 216 -24.30 7.97 22.11
CA PRO A 216 -25.36 8.20 21.12
C PRO A 216 -24.87 8.96 19.88
N ALA A 217 -25.70 8.99 18.84
CA ALA A 217 -25.47 9.85 17.68
C ALA A 217 -25.36 11.34 18.09
N GLY A 218 -24.37 12.05 17.55
CA GLY A 218 -24.03 13.42 17.95
C GLY A 218 -22.55 13.77 17.76
N THR A 219 -22.23 15.06 17.78
CA THR A 219 -20.87 15.60 17.63
C THR A 219 -20.30 16.00 18.99
N TYR A 220 -19.12 15.48 19.36
CA TYR A 220 -18.49 15.70 20.66
C TYR A 220 -17.03 16.14 20.50
N TYR A 221 -16.71 17.38 20.85
CA TYR A 221 -15.32 17.85 20.93
C TYR A 221 -14.70 17.44 22.27
N ILE A 222 -13.58 16.72 22.26
CA ILE A 222 -12.97 16.10 23.45
C ILE A 222 -11.43 16.18 23.46
N GLY A 223 -10.85 16.25 24.67
CA GLY A 223 -9.43 16.08 24.95
C GLY A 223 -9.00 14.61 24.94
N ASN A 224 -7.90 14.26 25.62
CA ASN A 224 -7.44 12.87 25.74
C ASN A 224 -8.43 11.97 26.52
N LEU A 225 -8.50 10.68 26.14
CA LEU A 225 -9.20 9.63 26.88
C LEU A 225 -8.30 8.40 27.11
N THR A 226 -8.49 7.71 28.22
CA THR A 226 -7.77 6.47 28.56
C THR A 226 -8.76 5.33 28.85
N LEU A 227 -8.80 4.35 27.96
CA LEU A 227 -9.62 3.14 28.09
C LEU A 227 -9.01 2.19 29.13
N LYS A 228 -9.85 1.61 29.99
CA LYS A 228 -9.44 0.73 31.10
C LYS A 228 -10.02 -0.69 30.92
N SER A 229 -9.41 -1.67 31.57
CA SER A 229 -9.75 -3.09 31.41
C SER A 229 -11.24 -3.40 31.58
N ASN A 230 -11.73 -4.44 30.89
CA ASN A 230 -13.13 -4.87 30.96
C ASN A 230 -14.14 -3.77 30.54
N THR A 231 -13.81 -3.02 29.49
CA THR A 231 -14.65 -1.91 28.98
C THR A 231 -14.89 -2.02 27.48
N ALA A 232 -16.13 -1.81 27.07
CA ALA A 232 -16.50 -1.63 25.67
C ALA A 232 -17.04 -0.21 25.43
N LEU A 233 -16.52 0.47 24.41
CA LEU A 233 -16.99 1.78 23.95
C LEU A 233 -17.86 1.56 22.71
N TYR A 234 -19.19 1.66 22.87
CA TYR A 234 -20.14 1.60 21.76
C TYR A 234 -20.41 2.99 21.20
N MET A 235 -20.15 3.18 19.91
CA MET A 235 -20.44 4.40 19.16
C MET A 235 -21.59 4.15 18.18
N GLU A 236 -22.79 4.64 18.53
CA GLU A 236 -23.99 4.57 17.70
C GLU A 236 -23.72 5.18 16.31
N PRO A 237 -24.29 4.66 15.19
CA PRO A 237 -24.11 5.28 13.89
C PRO A 237 -24.45 6.79 13.89
N GLY A 238 -23.51 7.62 13.45
CA GLY A 238 -23.61 9.09 13.55
C GLY A 238 -23.10 9.69 14.88
N ALA A 239 -22.59 8.88 15.80
CA ALA A 239 -21.73 9.36 16.90
C ALA A 239 -20.38 9.80 16.31
N THR A 240 -19.86 10.93 16.75
CA THR A 240 -18.61 11.47 16.22
C THR A 240 -17.83 12.18 17.32
N PHE A 241 -16.73 11.57 17.75
CA PHE A 241 -15.70 12.24 18.55
C PHE A 241 -14.84 13.08 17.60
N VAL A 242 -14.56 14.33 17.98
CA VAL A 242 -13.79 15.29 17.17
C VAL A 242 -12.66 15.89 18.00
N GLY A 243 -11.45 15.90 17.45
CA GLY A 243 -10.32 16.62 18.00
C GLY A 243 -10.64 18.12 18.03
N THR A 244 -10.32 18.82 19.12
CA THR A 244 -10.64 20.25 19.24
C THR A 244 -9.80 21.11 18.30
N GLY A 245 -8.62 20.61 17.92
CA GLY A 245 -7.62 21.40 17.19
C GLY A 245 -6.92 22.44 18.06
N ARG A 246 -7.13 22.43 19.39
CA ARG A 246 -6.41 23.30 20.33
C ARG A 246 -5.36 22.50 21.07
N THR A 247 -4.11 22.88 20.91
CA THR A 247 -2.95 22.33 21.62
C THR A 247 -3.09 22.38 23.15
N SER A 248 -3.85 23.36 23.68
CA SER A 248 -4.17 23.49 25.11
C SER A 248 -4.96 22.33 25.70
N ASP A 249 -5.66 21.55 24.88
CA ASP A 249 -6.61 20.53 25.32
C ASP A 249 -5.97 19.13 25.39
N TYR A 250 -4.68 19.02 25.06
CA TYR A 250 -3.97 17.77 24.86
C TYR A 250 -2.66 17.67 25.64
N THR A 251 -2.40 16.48 26.16
CA THR A 251 -1.10 16.13 26.74
C THR A 251 -0.12 15.77 25.62
N GLU A 252 1.04 16.43 25.59
CA GLU A 252 2.18 15.98 24.80
C GLU A 252 2.74 14.68 25.41
N HIS A 253 2.64 13.59 24.66
CA HIS A 253 3.14 12.28 25.07
C HIS A 253 4.55 12.05 24.51
N TRP A 254 4.83 12.50 23.29
CA TRP A 254 6.12 12.34 22.62
C TRP A 254 6.42 13.50 21.68
N PHE A 255 7.60 13.51 21.06
CA PHE A 255 8.01 14.50 20.08
C PHE A 255 8.52 13.79 18.82
N LYS A 256 8.04 14.21 17.65
CA LYS A 256 8.37 13.60 16.35
C LYS A 256 9.40 14.46 15.64
N ASP A 257 10.65 13.98 15.59
CA ASP A 257 11.77 14.75 15.06
C ASP A 257 11.63 15.04 13.56
N SER A 258 11.14 14.07 12.77
CA SER A 258 10.94 14.21 11.32
C SER A 258 9.96 15.33 10.94
N MET A 259 8.96 15.59 11.80
CA MET A 259 7.99 16.68 11.63
C MET A 259 8.31 17.92 12.47
N GLY A 260 9.32 17.85 13.37
CA GLY A 260 9.70 18.91 14.31
C GLY A 260 8.60 19.30 15.31
N ARG A 261 7.77 18.33 15.74
CA ARG A 261 6.48 18.61 16.42
C ARG A 261 6.20 17.73 17.65
N PRO A 262 5.61 18.30 18.72
CA PRO A 262 5.05 17.51 19.81
C PRO A 262 3.83 16.71 19.34
N ALA A 263 3.60 15.55 19.93
CA ALA A 263 2.58 14.60 19.54
C ALA A 263 1.75 14.10 20.74
N THR A 264 0.47 13.79 20.51
CA THR A 264 -0.46 13.28 21.52
C THR A 264 -1.06 11.93 21.14
N TRP A 265 -1.20 11.03 22.12
CA TRP A 265 -2.04 9.84 21.99
C TRP A 265 -3.46 10.23 22.39
N TRP A 266 -4.35 10.46 21.42
CA TRP A 266 -5.66 11.04 21.70
C TRP A 266 -6.56 10.10 22.51
N ILE A 267 -6.78 8.87 22.02
CA ILE A 267 -7.50 7.82 22.76
C ILE A 267 -6.53 6.65 22.95
N SER A 268 -6.07 6.45 24.18
CA SER A 268 -5.10 5.40 24.54
C SER A 268 -5.73 4.33 25.45
N THR A 269 -5.04 3.20 25.62
CA THR A 269 -5.34 2.25 26.71
C THR A 269 -4.46 2.53 27.93
N ALA A 270 -5.00 2.26 29.13
CA ALA A 270 -4.20 2.18 30.34
C ALA A 270 -3.17 1.05 30.20
N PHE A 271 -1.94 1.26 30.68
CA PHE A 271 -0.89 0.25 30.59
C PHE A 271 -1.23 -0.99 31.43
N HIS A 272 -0.86 -2.17 30.91
CA HIS A 272 -1.18 -3.49 31.46
C HIS A 272 -2.69 -3.78 31.57
N SER A 273 -3.49 -3.17 30.69
CA SER A 273 -4.94 -3.43 30.61
C SER A 273 -5.28 -4.65 29.76
N THR A 274 -6.53 -5.12 29.87
CA THR A 274 -7.01 -6.27 29.09
C THR A 274 -8.52 -6.21 28.84
N ASN A 275 -8.99 -6.91 27.81
CA ASN A 275 -10.42 -7.06 27.49
C ASN A 275 -11.09 -5.69 27.22
N ILE A 276 -10.60 -5.00 26.20
CA ILE A 276 -11.08 -3.67 25.78
C ILE A 276 -11.66 -3.74 24.37
N ARG A 277 -12.80 -3.06 24.14
CA ARG A 277 -13.42 -2.97 22.81
C ARG A 277 -13.83 -1.55 22.46
N ILE A 278 -13.70 -1.17 21.19
CA ILE A 278 -14.36 -0.03 20.58
C ILE A 278 -15.22 -0.58 19.43
N TYR A 279 -16.51 -0.28 19.38
CA TYR A 279 -17.38 -0.88 18.37
C TYR A 279 -18.60 -0.03 18.03
N GLY A 280 -19.27 -0.41 16.96
CA GLY A 280 -20.43 0.27 16.41
C GLY A 280 -20.11 0.81 15.04
N ARG A 281 -20.63 1.99 14.69
CA ARG A 281 -20.49 2.59 13.35
C ARG A 281 -20.30 4.11 13.42
N GLY A 282 -19.75 4.59 14.53
CA GLY A 282 -19.38 5.99 14.75
C GLY A 282 -18.01 6.37 14.17
N THR A 283 -17.67 7.65 14.32
CA THR A 283 -16.45 8.28 13.77
C THR A 283 -15.53 8.78 14.89
N ILE A 284 -14.22 8.58 14.73
CA ILE A 284 -13.15 9.22 15.51
C ILE A 284 -12.38 10.14 14.54
N ASP A 285 -12.65 11.44 14.64
CA ASP A 285 -12.14 12.49 13.74
C ASP A 285 -11.04 13.29 14.44
N GLY A 286 -9.79 13.09 14.03
CA GLY A 286 -8.64 13.76 14.62
C GLY A 286 -8.63 15.27 14.46
N ASN A 287 -9.37 15.84 13.48
CA ASN A 287 -9.29 17.27 13.12
C ASN A 287 -7.82 17.72 12.96
N GLY A 288 -6.97 16.84 12.41
CA GLY A 288 -5.52 16.91 12.54
C GLY A 288 -4.93 18.18 11.95
N GLN A 289 -5.51 18.73 10.88
CA GLN A 289 -5.05 20.00 10.30
C GLN A 289 -5.17 21.16 11.30
N ALA A 290 -6.26 21.24 12.07
CA ALA A 290 -6.42 22.30 13.06
C ALA A 290 -5.40 22.18 14.20
N LEU A 291 -5.12 20.96 14.68
CA LEU A 291 -4.12 20.73 15.74
C LEU A 291 -2.69 21.00 15.24
N HIS A 292 -2.41 20.65 13.99
CA HIS A 292 -1.14 20.94 13.31
C HIS A 292 -0.90 22.45 13.13
N ASP A 293 -1.96 23.24 12.93
CA ASP A 293 -1.87 24.67 12.66
C ASP A 293 -2.01 25.56 13.91
N ASP A 294 -2.57 25.05 15.02
CA ASP A 294 -2.66 25.79 16.29
C ASP A 294 -1.30 25.98 16.98
N LYS A 295 -0.61 27.05 16.61
CA LYS A 295 0.68 27.44 17.17
C LYS A 295 0.56 28.27 18.46
N SER A 296 -0.65 28.41 19.03
CA SER A 296 -0.92 29.41 20.09
C SER A 296 -0.21 29.17 21.42
N THR A 297 0.07 27.90 21.78
CA THR A 297 0.72 27.56 23.06
C THR A 297 2.23 27.37 22.96
N ASN A 298 2.75 26.93 21.81
CA ASN A 298 4.11 26.41 21.66
C ASN A 298 4.87 26.91 20.42
N GLY A 299 4.23 27.68 19.53
CA GLY A 299 4.82 28.19 18.29
C GLY A 299 4.98 27.18 17.14
N THR A 300 4.87 25.87 17.41
CA THR A 300 5.08 24.80 16.42
C THR A 300 3.77 24.13 15.96
N GLY A 301 2.78 24.01 16.84
CA GLY A 301 1.58 23.19 16.68
C GLY A 301 1.73 21.83 17.36
N MET A 302 0.79 20.91 17.18
CA MET A 302 0.89 19.52 17.68
C MET A 302 0.34 18.54 16.64
N ILE A 303 0.71 17.26 16.74
CA ILE A 303 0.15 16.18 15.91
C ILE A 303 -0.52 15.10 16.78
N ASN A 304 -1.37 14.27 16.17
CA ASN A 304 -2.15 13.27 16.91
C ASN A 304 -2.12 11.87 16.31
N ASN A 305 -1.81 10.88 17.17
CA ASN A 305 -2.23 9.50 17.00
C ASN A 305 -3.65 9.39 17.55
N LEU A 306 -4.57 8.76 16.80
CA LEU A 306 -6.00 8.83 17.12
C LEU A 306 -6.45 7.72 18.07
N VAL A 307 -6.02 6.48 17.82
CA VAL A 307 -6.28 5.32 18.68
C VAL A 307 -4.96 4.58 18.95
N VAL A 308 -4.56 4.47 20.21
CA VAL A 308 -3.26 3.92 20.62
C VAL A 308 -3.46 2.79 21.65
N PRO A 309 -3.68 1.54 21.22
CA PRO A 309 -3.66 0.36 22.10
C PRO A 309 -2.21 0.09 22.52
N ILE A 310 -1.86 0.49 23.74
CA ILE A 310 -0.50 0.46 24.30
C ILE A 310 -0.44 -0.34 25.60
N ALA A 311 0.46 -1.34 25.64
CA ALA A 311 0.56 -2.35 26.70
C ALA A 311 -0.80 -2.93 27.11
N THR A 312 -1.65 -3.27 26.14
CA THR A 312 -2.95 -3.90 26.35
C THR A 312 -2.97 -5.32 25.81
N SER A 313 -3.93 -6.12 26.26
CA SER A 313 -4.23 -7.43 25.68
C SER A 313 -5.72 -7.62 25.39
N GLN A 314 -6.07 -8.50 24.45
CA GLN A 314 -7.47 -8.74 24.07
C GLN A 314 -8.19 -7.43 23.71
N PHE A 315 -7.60 -6.65 22.79
CA PHE A 315 -8.16 -5.40 22.31
C PHE A 315 -8.91 -5.62 20.98
N SER A 316 -10.07 -4.99 20.80
CA SER A 316 -10.82 -5.05 19.54
C SER A 316 -11.38 -3.71 19.09
N MET A 317 -11.31 -3.43 17.78
CA MET A 317 -12.00 -2.31 17.14
C MET A 317 -12.84 -2.79 15.95
N ASP A 318 -14.16 -2.56 15.98
CA ASP A 318 -15.12 -3.02 14.97
C ASP A 318 -15.94 -1.85 14.39
N GLY A 319 -15.84 -1.61 13.08
CA GLY A 319 -16.77 -0.76 12.33
C GLY A 319 -16.51 0.74 12.38
N ILE A 320 -15.56 1.18 13.20
CA ILE A 320 -15.25 2.58 13.42
C ILE A 320 -14.66 3.21 12.14
N LEU A 321 -15.06 4.46 11.88
CA LEU A 321 -14.45 5.31 10.87
C LEU A 321 -13.43 6.24 11.55
N ILE A 322 -12.16 6.04 11.25
CA ILE A 322 -11.05 6.92 11.64
C ILE A 322 -10.91 8.00 10.56
N ARG A 323 -10.79 9.28 10.94
CA ARG A 323 -10.74 10.41 10.00
C ARG A 323 -9.70 11.45 10.40
N GLU A 324 -9.00 12.01 9.41
CA GLU A 324 -8.15 13.21 9.52
C GLU A 324 -7.15 13.21 10.70
N SER A 325 -6.27 12.21 10.75
CA SER A 325 -5.07 12.27 11.60
C SER A 325 -4.01 13.23 11.03
N SER A 326 -3.12 13.69 11.90
CA SER A 326 -1.91 14.48 11.56
C SER A 326 -0.60 13.75 11.90
N ALA A 327 -0.71 12.49 12.32
CA ALA A 327 0.34 11.50 12.51
C ALA A 327 -0.25 10.11 12.25
N TRP A 328 0.52 9.05 12.51
CA TRP A 328 0.09 7.64 12.45
C TRP A 328 -1.24 7.43 13.20
N ALA A 329 -2.31 7.03 12.50
CA ALA A 329 -3.67 7.17 12.99
C ALA A 329 -4.05 6.11 14.04
N VAL A 330 -3.72 4.85 13.79
CA VAL A 330 -3.95 3.73 14.72
C VAL A 330 -2.62 3.06 15.03
N VAL A 331 -2.18 3.07 16.29
CA VAL A 331 -0.84 2.58 16.66
C VAL A 331 -0.91 1.56 17.80
N PRO A 332 -1.04 0.25 17.50
CA PRO A 332 -0.77 -0.81 18.46
C PRO A 332 0.69 -0.79 18.91
N VAL A 333 0.95 -0.71 20.22
CA VAL A 333 2.30 -0.68 20.81
C VAL A 333 2.41 -1.73 21.91
N ARG A 334 3.40 -2.64 21.83
CA ARG A 334 3.72 -3.65 22.88
C ARG A 334 2.48 -4.35 23.44
N SER A 335 1.61 -4.80 22.55
CA SER A 335 0.28 -5.32 22.88
C SER A 335 0.05 -6.68 22.20
N ASN A 336 -0.74 -7.55 22.85
CA ASN A 336 -0.98 -8.92 22.39
C ASN A 336 -2.48 -9.24 22.22
N ASP A 337 -2.83 -10.08 21.25
CA ASP A 337 -4.22 -10.46 20.90
C ASP A 337 -5.06 -9.23 20.53
N LEU A 338 -4.85 -8.69 19.32
CA LEU A 338 -5.59 -7.53 18.81
C LEU A 338 -6.38 -7.86 17.55
N THR A 339 -7.57 -7.27 17.41
CA THR A 339 -8.41 -7.43 16.22
C THR A 339 -9.03 -6.11 15.78
N PHE A 340 -8.71 -5.69 14.57
CA PHE A 340 -9.27 -4.54 13.86
C PHE A 340 -10.13 -5.09 12.72
N THR A 341 -11.42 -4.78 12.69
CA THR A 341 -12.34 -5.31 11.68
C THR A 341 -13.35 -4.26 11.21
N ASN A 342 -13.72 -4.26 9.94
CA ASN A 342 -14.62 -3.26 9.36
C ASN A 342 -14.10 -1.82 9.55
N VAL A 343 -12.78 -1.58 9.52
CA VAL A 343 -12.18 -0.27 9.86
C VAL A 343 -11.96 0.56 8.59
N LYS A 344 -12.44 1.82 8.62
CA LYS A 344 -12.18 2.82 7.56
C LYS A 344 -11.18 3.83 8.10
N MET A 345 -10.07 4.08 7.41
CA MET A 345 -9.05 5.05 7.78
C MET A 345 -8.98 6.11 6.69
N LEU A 346 -9.75 7.18 6.85
CA LEU A 346 -10.01 8.21 5.84
C LEU A 346 -9.23 9.49 6.17
N ASN A 347 -7.96 9.50 5.80
CA ASN A 347 -7.04 10.63 5.98
C ASN A 347 -6.89 11.46 4.69
N SER A 348 -6.25 12.62 4.83
CA SER A 348 -5.93 13.52 3.71
C SER A 348 -4.67 13.03 2.99
N LEU A 349 -4.70 12.94 1.66
CA LEU A 349 -3.50 12.66 0.86
C LEU A 349 -2.52 13.85 0.78
N ASN A 350 -2.70 14.89 1.60
CA ASN A 350 -1.94 16.14 1.57
C ASN A 350 -1.48 16.60 2.98
N MET A 351 -1.35 15.65 3.91
CA MET A 351 -0.89 15.83 5.30
C MET A 351 0.22 14.80 5.57
N GLY A 352 1.39 15.22 6.06
CA GLY A 352 2.57 14.34 6.18
C GLY A 352 2.47 13.27 7.28
N GLU A 353 3.11 12.12 7.06
CA GLU A 353 3.25 11.01 8.03
C GLU A 353 1.94 10.63 8.75
N ASN A 354 0.84 10.60 7.98
CA ASN A 354 -0.52 10.33 8.47
C ASN A 354 -1.00 8.90 8.15
N ASP A 355 -0.08 7.96 8.35
CA ASP A 355 -0.20 6.52 8.20
C ASP A 355 -1.52 5.98 8.79
N GLY A 356 -2.06 4.90 8.22
CA GLY A 356 -3.33 4.29 8.61
C GLY A 356 -3.22 3.49 9.90
N ILE A 357 -2.54 2.33 9.84
CA ILE A 357 -2.26 1.49 11.01
C ILE A 357 -0.81 1.01 11.06
N ASP A 358 -0.19 1.18 12.23
CA ASP A 358 1.22 0.91 12.52
C ASP A 358 1.35 -0.13 13.62
N VAL A 359 1.37 -1.41 13.25
CA VAL A 359 1.54 -2.50 14.22
C VAL A 359 2.98 -2.47 14.73
N THR A 360 3.14 -2.05 15.98
CA THR A 360 4.44 -1.65 16.53
C THR A 360 4.81 -2.49 17.76
N GLU A 361 5.93 -3.22 17.68
CA GLU A 361 6.40 -4.13 18.74
C GLU A 361 5.29 -5.04 19.34
N SER A 362 4.30 -5.46 18.55
CA SER A 362 3.05 -6.08 19.01
C SER A 362 2.83 -7.45 18.38
N GLN A 363 2.12 -8.35 19.07
CA GLN A 363 1.95 -9.74 18.63
C GLN A 363 0.48 -10.19 18.51
N ASN A 364 0.25 -11.22 17.68
CA ASN A 364 -1.07 -11.82 17.43
C ASN A 364 -2.13 -10.76 17.03
N VAL A 365 -1.81 -10.00 15.98
CA VAL A 365 -2.61 -8.85 15.51
C VAL A 365 -3.31 -9.18 14.19
N ILE A 366 -4.63 -9.02 14.16
CA ILE A 366 -5.46 -9.20 12.95
C ILE A 366 -6.05 -7.86 12.51
N VAL A 367 -5.87 -7.49 11.25
CA VAL A 367 -6.61 -6.43 10.55
C VAL A 367 -7.40 -7.08 9.42
N ARG A 368 -8.72 -6.92 9.39
CA ARG A 368 -9.61 -7.58 8.40
C ARG A 368 -10.69 -6.64 7.88
N HIS A 369 -11.04 -6.74 6.59
CA HIS A 369 -12.12 -5.97 5.97
C HIS A 369 -11.96 -4.47 6.24
N SER A 370 -10.96 -3.87 5.59
CA SER A 370 -10.50 -2.51 5.91
C SER A 370 -10.16 -1.69 4.67
N ILE A 371 -10.24 -0.37 4.80
CA ILE A 371 -9.77 0.55 3.76
C ILE A 371 -8.94 1.66 4.41
N GLY A 372 -7.72 1.86 3.90
CA GLY A 372 -6.81 2.92 4.31
C GLY A 372 -6.50 3.88 3.16
N ILE A 373 -6.77 5.17 3.40
CA ILE A 373 -6.49 6.27 2.47
C ILE A 373 -5.69 7.33 3.23
N SER A 374 -4.38 7.42 2.98
CA SER A 374 -3.41 8.25 3.71
C SER A 374 -2.34 8.79 2.76
N LEU A 375 -1.71 9.94 3.05
CA LEU A 375 -0.54 10.37 2.26
C LEU A 375 0.58 9.33 2.39
N ASP A 376 0.77 8.86 3.62
CA ASP A 376 1.76 7.87 4.02
C ASP A 376 1.18 6.43 4.06
N ASP A 377 1.88 5.48 4.66
CA ASP A 377 1.52 4.04 4.65
C ASP A 377 0.09 3.75 5.15
N PRO A 378 -0.80 3.13 4.36
CA PRO A 378 -2.11 2.70 4.86
C PRO A 378 -2.02 1.54 5.86
N TYR A 379 -1.02 0.67 5.69
CA TYR A 379 -0.78 -0.52 6.52
C TYR A 379 0.73 -0.75 6.67
N SER A 380 1.27 -0.61 7.89
CA SER A 380 2.69 -0.82 8.17
C SER A 380 2.94 -1.63 9.44
N THR A 381 4.11 -2.28 9.50
CA THR A 381 4.67 -2.84 10.74
C THR A 381 6.02 -2.21 11.06
N LYS A 382 6.25 -1.81 12.32
CA LYS A 382 7.41 -1.02 12.74
C LYS A 382 7.97 -1.55 14.08
N ALA A 383 9.26 -1.38 14.32
CA ALA A 383 9.92 -1.80 15.55
C ALA A 383 11.02 -0.77 15.91
N TRP A 384 10.97 -0.21 17.11
CA TRP A 384 11.77 0.95 17.54
C TRP A 384 12.41 0.68 18.91
N ALA A 385 13.60 1.25 19.16
CA ALA A 385 14.22 1.20 20.48
C ALA A 385 13.51 2.15 21.45
N GLU A 386 13.55 1.84 22.75
CA GLU A 386 12.78 2.52 23.81
C GLU A 386 13.12 4.01 24.01
N ASP A 387 14.17 4.51 23.35
CA ASP A 387 14.64 5.90 23.35
C ASP A 387 14.61 6.57 21.96
N THR A 388 13.95 5.96 20.95
CA THR A 388 13.94 6.45 19.54
C THR A 388 12.56 6.91 19.04
N ASP A 389 12.52 8.03 18.29
CA ASP A 389 11.33 8.66 17.67
C ASP A 389 10.07 8.58 18.57
N ILE A 390 9.08 7.77 18.20
CA ILE A 390 7.81 7.59 18.90
C ILE A 390 7.92 7.00 20.32
N ALA A 391 9.01 6.33 20.66
CA ALA A 391 9.28 5.82 22.01
C ALA A 391 10.00 6.84 22.91
N SER A 392 10.73 7.80 22.33
CA SER A 392 11.59 8.79 23.02
C SER A 392 10.86 9.83 23.89
N GLY A 393 9.55 9.66 24.08
CA GLY A 393 8.65 10.70 24.55
C GLY A 393 8.72 11.06 26.04
N LYS A 394 7.98 12.14 26.39
CA LYS A 394 7.66 12.52 27.77
C LYS A 394 6.92 11.41 28.54
N VAL A 395 6.20 10.56 27.81
CA VAL A 395 5.65 9.29 28.29
C VAL A 395 6.33 8.17 27.49
N PRO A 396 7.42 7.56 28.00
CA PRO A 396 8.08 6.43 27.34
C PRO A 396 7.13 5.24 27.17
N TRP A 397 7.46 4.36 26.23
CA TRP A 397 6.71 3.12 26.07
C TRP A 397 6.91 2.18 27.28
N PRO A 398 5.84 1.65 27.88
CA PRO A 398 5.94 0.70 28.97
C PRO A 398 6.59 -0.62 28.53
N GLY A 399 7.12 -1.38 29.49
CA GLY A 399 7.74 -2.69 29.23
C GLY A 399 9.17 -2.59 28.71
N GLN A 400 9.58 -3.59 27.92
CA GLN A 400 10.86 -3.63 27.23
C GLN A 400 10.61 -3.73 25.72
N PRO A 401 11.63 -3.54 24.86
CA PRO A 401 11.45 -3.69 23.43
C PRO A 401 11.08 -5.14 23.06
N GLU A 402 10.18 -5.28 22.09
CA GLU A 402 9.50 -6.54 21.76
C GLU A 402 9.41 -6.75 20.24
N PRO A 403 9.44 -8.00 19.76
CA PRO A 403 9.29 -8.30 18.34
C PRO A 403 7.87 -8.05 17.85
N VAL A 404 7.73 -7.77 16.54
CA VAL A 404 6.44 -7.86 15.85
C VAL A 404 6.25 -9.30 15.39
N GLU A 405 5.18 -9.98 15.83
CA GLU A 405 5.00 -11.41 15.55
C GLU A 405 3.54 -11.82 15.33
N HIS A 406 3.28 -12.69 14.33
CA HIS A 406 1.93 -13.15 13.97
C HIS A 406 0.98 -12.00 13.63
N VAL A 407 1.35 -11.18 12.65
CA VAL A 407 0.49 -10.13 12.11
C VAL A 407 -0.20 -10.62 10.83
N LEU A 408 -1.52 -10.51 10.78
CA LEU A 408 -2.34 -10.82 9.61
C LEU A 408 -3.13 -9.58 9.20
N ILE A 409 -2.84 -9.04 8.02
CA ILE A 409 -3.61 -7.98 7.38
C ILE A 409 -4.29 -8.59 6.16
N GLU A 410 -5.61 -8.67 6.18
CA GLU A 410 -6.37 -9.31 5.09
C GLU A 410 -7.63 -8.55 4.68
N ASP A 411 -8.07 -8.77 3.45
CA ASP A 411 -9.27 -8.13 2.87
C ASP A 411 -9.20 -6.60 3.05
N ALA A 412 -8.14 -6.01 2.47
CA ALA A 412 -7.68 -4.66 2.77
C ALA A 412 -7.46 -3.85 1.48
N VAL A 413 -7.98 -2.61 1.44
CA VAL A 413 -7.83 -1.69 0.30
C VAL A 413 -6.90 -0.53 0.69
N ALA A 414 -5.80 -0.37 -0.03
CA ALA A 414 -4.80 0.68 0.18
C ALA A 414 -4.84 1.74 -0.92
N TRP A 415 -4.90 3.01 -0.53
CA TRP A 415 -4.67 4.16 -1.42
C TRP A 415 -3.72 5.16 -0.74
N THR A 416 -2.57 5.41 -1.35
CA THR A 416 -1.54 6.29 -0.78
C THR A 416 -0.72 7.05 -1.82
N LYS A 417 0.14 7.97 -1.37
CA LYS A 417 1.27 8.52 -2.14
C LYS A 417 2.61 7.87 -1.76
N CYS A 418 2.57 6.91 -0.83
CA CYS A 418 3.69 6.20 -0.22
C CYS A 418 3.61 4.70 -0.55
N TYR A 419 3.85 3.82 0.43
CA TYR A 419 3.82 2.35 0.28
C TYR A 419 2.45 1.79 0.70
N GLY A 420 1.82 0.93 -0.12
CA GLY A 420 0.48 0.40 0.14
C GLY A 420 0.41 -0.60 1.31
N PHE A 421 1.35 -1.54 1.35
CA PHE A 421 1.54 -2.51 2.43
C PHE A 421 3.04 -2.63 2.74
N LYS A 422 3.48 -2.25 3.95
CA LYS A 422 4.91 -2.14 4.30
C LYS A 422 5.32 -2.88 5.58
N ILE A 423 6.57 -3.34 5.58
CA ILE A 423 7.36 -3.68 6.78
C ILE A 423 8.54 -2.68 6.87
N GLY A 424 8.74 -2.06 8.03
CA GLY A 424 9.71 -0.98 8.26
C GLY A 424 9.06 0.42 8.28
N GLN A 425 9.80 1.53 8.38
CA GLN A 425 11.27 1.67 8.31
C GLN A 425 12.03 1.21 9.56
N GLY A 426 11.41 1.30 10.74
CA GLY A 426 11.98 0.81 12.00
C GLY A 426 11.95 -0.71 12.06
N VAL A 427 13.11 -1.33 12.25
CA VAL A 427 13.35 -2.77 12.43
C VAL A 427 14.45 -2.97 13.49
N LEU A 428 14.30 -2.28 14.63
CA LEU A 428 15.23 -2.39 15.77
C LEU A 428 15.05 -3.69 16.58
N GLN A 429 13.93 -4.38 16.39
CA GLN A 429 13.60 -5.70 16.90
C GLN A 429 13.12 -6.58 15.73
N ASP A 430 13.13 -7.90 15.91
CA ASP A 430 12.68 -8.84 14.87
C ASP A 430 11.22 -8.60 14.46
N GLN A 431 10.93 -8.81 13.18
CA GLN A 431 9.58 -8.75 12.62
C GLN A 431 9.30 -10.02 11.83
N ARG A 432 8.45 -10.92 12.36
CA ARG A 432 8.30 -12.27 11.81
C ARG A 432 6.88 -12.80 11.75
N ASN A 433 6.67 -13.78 10.87
CA ASN A 433 5.37 -14.43 10.65
C ASN A 433 4.29 -13.41 10.26
N ILE A 434 4.61 -12.50 9.34
CA ILE A 434 3.74 -11.40 8.89
C ILE A 434 3.09 -11.79 7.56
N THR A 435 1.77 -11.69 7.46
CA THR A 435 1.01 -12.04 6.25
C THR A 435 0.08 -10.91 5.84
N PHE A 436 0.32 -10.37 4.65
CA PHE A 436 -0.65 -9.57 3.90
C PHE A 436 -1.36 -10.50 2.91
N ARG A 437 -2.69 -10.55 2.91
CA ARG A 437 -3.41 -11.42 1.96
C ARG A 437 -4.76 -10.90 1.51
N ASP A 438 -5.21 -11.33 0.35
CA ASP A 438 -6.52 -10.94 -0.21
C ASP A 438 -6.69 -9.41 -0.28
N GLY A 439 -5.60 -8.66 -0.34
CA GLY A 439 -5.56 -7.20 -0.36
C GLY A 439 -5.60 -6.59 -1.77
N VAL A 440 -5.63 -5.25 -1.81
CA VAL A 440 -5.76 -4.44 -3.03
C VAL A 440 -4.97 -3.15 -2.85
N VAL A 441 -4.06 -2.86 -3.76
CA VAL A 441 -3.45 -1.52 -3.91
C VAL A 441 -4.23 -0.80 -5.01
N TYR A 442 -5.18 0.05 -4.63
CA TYR A 442 -5.94 0.85 -5.59
C TYR A 442 -5.05 1.88 -6.27
N LYS A 443 -4.16 2.54 -5.49
CA LYS A 443 -3.17 3.48 -5.98
C LYS A 443 -2.06 3.69 -4.95
N ALA A 444 -0.79 3.61 -5.34
CA ALA A 444 0.35 3.93 -4.46
C ALA A 444 1.54 4.48 -5.26
N ALA A 445 2.60 4.93 -4.57
CA ALA A 445 3.92 5.00 -5.19
C ALA A 445 4.60 3.62 -5.18
N VAL A 446 4.33 2.78 -4.18
CA VAL A 446 4.79 1.40 -4.16
C VAL A 446 3.70 0.48 -3.64
N GLY A 447 3.51 -0.68 -4.27
CA GLY A 447 2.48 -1.64 -3.85
C GLY A 447 2.81 -2.36 -2.54
N PHE A 448 3.84 -3.20 -2.58
CA PHE A 448 4.33 -4.00 -1.44
C PHE A 448 5.76 -3.61 -1.07
N ALA A 449 6.10 -3.55 0.22
CA ALA A 449 7.44 -3.19 0.64
C ALA A 449 7.98 -3.92 1.87
N ILE A 450 9.27 -4.26 1.80
CA ILE A 450 10.14 -4.45 2.97
C ILE A 450 11.22 -3.37 2.87
N HIS A 451 11.11 -2.34 3.70
CA HIS A 451 12.00 -1.19 3.72
C HIS A 451 12.78 -1.21 5.04
N HIS A 452 13.81 -2.04 5.13
CA HIS A 452 14.60 -2.24 6.35
C HIS A 452 15.64 -1.12 6.49
N LYS A 453 15.36 -0.07 7.26
CA LYS A 453 16.18 1.17 7.29
C LYS A 453 16.83 1.48 8.64
N TYR A 454 16.27 1.02 9.75
CA TYR A 454 16.76 1.39 11.08
C TYR A 454 16.77 0.18 12.00
N GLY A 455 17.97 -0.34 12.31
CA GLY A 455 18.17 -1.39 13.32
C GLY A 455 18.76 -2.69 12.78
N THR A 456 19.05 -3.63 13.69
CA THR A 456 19.63 -4.94 13.37
C THR A 456 18.65 -6.10 13.50
N GLY A 457 17.36 -5.84 13.69
CA GLY A 457 16.33 -6.88 13.81
C GLY A 457 16.16 -7.66 12.50
N THR A 458 15.79 -8.94 12.62
CA THR A 458 15.61 -9.81 11.44
C THR A 458 14.18 -9.76 10.94
N VAL A 459 13.98 -9.73 9.62
CA VAL A 459 12.64 -9.83 9.01
C VAL A 459 12.44 -11.26 8.49
N GLU A 460 11.49 -12.03 9.03
CA GLU A 460 11.37 -13.46 8.73
C GLU A 460 9.95 -13.98 8.41
N ASN A 461 9.84 -14.91 7.46
CA ASN A 461 8.57 -15.55 7.09
C ASN A 461 7.46 -14.53 6.76
N VAL A 462 7.77 -13.64 5.81
CA VAL A 462 6.85 -12.61 5.29
C VAL A 462 6.06 -13.17 4.12
N LYS A 463 4.77 -12.84 4.04
CA LYS A 463 3.88 -13.32 2.96
C LYS A 463 3.03 -12.21 2.36
N PHE A 464 2.94 -12.21 1.05
CA PHE A 464 1.97 -11.48 0.24
C PHE A 464 1.19 -12.53 -0.57
N GLU A 465 -0.10 -12.73 -0.33
CA GLU A 465 -0.92 -13.76 -0.99
C GLU A 465 -2.20 -13.18 -1.62
N ARG A 466 -2.55 -13.54 -2.87
CA ARG A 466 -3.83 -13.18 -3.52
C ARG A 466 -4.10 -11.66 -3.56
N MET A 467 -3.03 -10.89 -3.77
CA MET A 467 -3.05 -9.42 -3.81
C MET A 467 -3.26 -8.91 -5.25
N ASP A 468 -3.91 -7.75 -5.38
CA ASP A 468 -4.15 -7.07 -6.66
C ASP A 468 -3.53 -5.65 -6.62
N VAL A 469 -2.73 -5.29 -7.62
CA VAL A 469 -2.05 -3.98 -7.73
C VAL A 469 -2.56 -3.25 -8.96
N GLU A 470 -3.30 -2.15 -8.77
CA GLU A 470 -4.08 -1.52 -9.84
C GLU A 470 -3.40 -0.33 -10.52
N ASP A 471 -2.74 0.54 -9.76
CA ASP A 471 -2.17 1.81 -10.21
C ASP A 471 -0.93 2.14 -9.35
N ILE A 472 0.23 2.34 -9.97
CA ILE A 472 1.51 2.70 -9.34
C ILE A 472 2.04 4.04 -9.92
N SER A 473 1.14 4.88 -10.44
CA SER A 473 1.51 6.24 -10.85
C SER A 473 1.64 7.18 -9.64
N GLY A 474 2.91 7.37 -9.26
CA GLY A 474 3.39 8.10 -8.10
C GLY A 474 4.85 7.75 -7.81
N LYS A 475 5.56 8.60 -7.08
CA LYS A 475 6.94 8.39 -6.65
C LYS A 475 7.11 8.79 -5.19
N ASN A 476 7.77 7.94 -4.40
CA ASN A 476 8.23 8.26 -3.05
C ASN A 476 9.73 7.92 -2.92
N GLU A 477 10.52 8.89 -2.45
CA GLU A 477 11.98 8.90 -2.63
C GLU A 477 12.32 8.60 -4.11
N ASP A 478 13.05 7.53 -4.41
CA ASP A 478 13.37 7.06 -5.78
C ASP A 478 12.46 5.91 -6.27
N ASN A 479 11.39 5.59 -5.53
CA ASN A 479 10.60 4.36 -5.71
C ASN A 479 9.27 4.63 -6.41
N SER A 480 9.02 3.87 -7.48
CA SER A 480 7.75 3.75 -8.20
C SER A 480 7.62 2.33 -8.75
N ALA A 481 7.15 1.38 -7.94
CA ALA A 481 7.21 -0.05 -8.27
C ALA A 481 6.10 -0.87 -7.61
N TRP A 482 5.58 -1.90 -8.28
CA TRP A 482 4.58 -2.80 -7.70
C TRP A 482 5.06 -3.48 -6.40
N MET A 483 6.36 -3.77 -6.30
CA MET A 483 7.01 -4.30 -5.11
C MET A 483 8.44 -3.77 -4.97
N THR A 484 8.91 -3.62 -3.73
CA THR A 484 10.31 -3.27 -3.43
C THR A 484 10.77 -3.95 -2.15
N MET A 485 11.94 -4.58 -2.17
CA MET A 485 12.63 -5.06 -0.98
C MET A 485 14.02 -4.44 -0.97
N PHE A 486 14.32 -3.65 0.06
CA PHE A 486 15.65 -3.05 0.19
C PHE A 486 16.03 -2.78 1.64
N THR A 487 17.34 -2.85 1.88
CA THR A 487 17.97 -2.58 3.16
C THR A 487 18.77 -1.28 3.09
N VAL A 488 18.83 -0.53 4.18
CA VAL A 488 19.57 0.73 4.32
C VAL A 488 20.12 0.80 5.74
N ASN A 489 21.41 1.12 5.92
CA ASN A 489 21.97 1.37 7.25
C ASN A 489 21.68 2.81 7.71
N GLY A 490 20.40 3.11 7.96
CA GLY A 490 19.92 4.44 8.33
C GLY A 490 20.42 4.87 9.71
N GLY A 491 20.93 6.09 9.81
CA GLY A 491 21.45 6.64 11.07
C GLY A 491 22.69 5.93 11.63
N ASN A 492 23.29 4.99 10.89
CA ASN A 492 24.27 4.01 11.39
C ASN A 492 23.72 3.07 12.49
N LEU A 493 22.40 2.83 12.52
CA LEU A 493 21.75 1.92 13.48
C LEU A 493 21.90 0.43 13.13
N GLY A 494 22.65 0.12 12.09
CA GLY A 494 22.83 -1.24 11.57
C GLY A 494 21.75 -1.65 10.58
N VAL A 495 21.82 -2.91 10.19
CA VAL A 495 20.91 -3.59 9.26
C VAL A 495 20.87 -5.08 9.63
N GLY A 496 19.70 -5.71 9.51
CA GLY A 496 19.52 -7.16 9.72
C GLY A 496 19.09 -7.87 8.43
N PRO A 497 19.28 -9.20 8.31
CA PRO A 497 18.90 -9.94 7.10
C PRO A 497 17.37 -10.09 6.96
N ILE A 498 16.95 -10.50 5.76
CA ILE A 498 15.55 -10.73 5.41
C ILE A 498 15.41 -12.17 4.90
N ASN A 499 14.73 -13.04 5.65
CA ASN A 499 14.74 -14.49 5.43
C ASN A 499 13.32 -15.04 5.20
N GLY A 500 13.08 -15.68 4.04
CA GLY A 500 11.80 -16.32 3.76
C GLY A 500 10.71 -15.31 3.41
N VAL A 501 10.68 -14.84 2.15
CA VAL A 501 9.59 -14.00 1.64
C VAL A 501 8.80 -14.79 0.59
N THR A 502 7.49 -14.93 0.79
CA THR A 502 6.57 -15.56 -0.18
C THR A 502 5.70 -14.51 -0.85
N VAL A 503 5.69 -14.51 -2.17
CA VAL A 503 4.92 -13.59 -3.03
C VAL A 503 4.08 -14.45 -3.96
N LYS A 504 2.79 -14.62 -3.64
CA LYS A 504 1.95 -15.69 -4.19
C LYS A 504 0.61 -15.20 -4.75
N ASP A 505 0.23 -15.73 -5.91
CA ASP A 505 -1.07 -15.51 -6.56
C ASP A 505 -1.36 -14.01 -6.78
N ILE A 506 -0.36 -13.27 -7.26
CA ILE A 506 -0.39 -11.80 -7.37
C ILE A 506 -0.84 -11.37 -8.77
N THR A 507 -1.76 -10.40 -8.85
CA THR A 507 -2.06 -9.68 -10.09
C THR A 507 -1.45 -8.28 -10.05
N VAL A 508 -0.59 -7.96 -11.02
CA VAL A 508 0.03 -6.65 -11.21
C VAL A 508 -0.51 -6.04 -12.51
N ARG A 509 -1.29 -4.96 -12.39
CA ARG A 509 -1.91 -4.25 -13.53
C ARG A 509 -1.09 -3.05 -13.97
N ASP A 510 -0.35 -2.45 -13.03
CA ASP A 510 0.68 -1.45 -13.25
C ASP A 510 1.95 -1.86 -12.49
N ALA A 511 3.09 -1.85 -13.17
CA ALA A 511 4.39 -2.22 -12.60
C ALA A 511 5.11 -1.04 -11.93
N GLY A 512 4.70 0.21 -12.21
CA GLY A 512 5.33 1.45 -11.77
C GLY A 512 6.32 2.07 -12.77
N GLU A 513 6.73 3.32 -12.52
CA GLU A 513 7.64 4.09 -13.37
C GLU A 513 9.13 3.80 -13.13
N SER A 514 9.47 2.85 -12.25
CA SER A 514 10.84 2.48 -11.89
C SER A 514 11.01 0.96 -11.76
N PHE A 515 12.24 0.50 -11.52
CA PHE A 515 12.51 -0.91 -11.28
C PHE A 515 12.10 -1.34 -9.88
N ALA A 516 11.50 -2.54 -9.77
CA ALA A 516 11.34 -3.22 -8.50
C ALA A 516 12.73 -3.59 -7.93
N LYS A 517 12.85 -3.65 -6.60
CA LYS A 517 14.14 -3.84 -5.89
C LYS A 517 14.20 -5.17 -5.12
N ILE A 518 15.38 -5.80 -5.12
CA ILE A 518 15.78 -6.87 -4.18
C ILE A 518 17.23 -6.57 -3.73
N ASN A 519 17.40 -5.59 -2.84
CA ASN A 519 18.71 -5.04 -2.46
C ASN A 519 19.02 -5.30 -0.96
N GLY A 520 19.70 -6.41 -0.67
CA GLY A 520 20.34 -6.65 0.63
C GLY A 520 21.61 -5.81 0.82
N GLN A 521 22.39 -6.14 1.84
CA GLN A 521 23.76 -5.64 2.05
C GLN A 521 24.70 -6.77 2.48
N ASP A 522 26.01 -6.54 2.43
CA ASP A 522 26.99 -7.46 3.03
C ASP A 522 26.71 -7.63 4.53
N GLY A 523 26.78 -8.87 5.02
CA GLY A 523 26.32 -9.26 6.36
C GLY A 523 24.79 -9.25 6.59
N ALA A 524 23.99 -8.71 5.67
CA ALA A 524 22.53 -8.61 5.77
C ALA A 524 21.85 -8.91 4.41
N MET A 525 22.06 -10.14 3.92
CA MET A 525 21.49 -10.60 2.66
C MET A 525 19.97 -10.86 2.75
N MET A 526 19.32 -10.89 1.58
CA MET A 526 17.98 -11.44 1.43
C MET A 526 18.03 -12.90 1.01
N THR A 527 17.35 -13.81 1.72
CA THR A 527 17.42 -15.26 1.45
C THR A 527 16.03 -15.91 1.40
N GLY A 528 15.89 -16.99 0.64
CA GLY A 528 14.67 -17.80 0.59
C GLY A 528 13.47 -17.05 -0.01
N LEU A 529 13.63 -16.51 -1.22
CA LEU A 529 12.59 -15.73 -1.89
C LEU A 529 11.76 -16.63 -2.81
N LEU A 530 10.47 -16.77 -2.52
CA LEU A 530 9.52 -17.56 -3.31
C LEU A 530 8.54 -16.65 -4.04
N PHE A 531 8.55 -16.72 -5.37
CA PHE A 531 7.53 -16.10 -6.23
C PHE A 531 6.68 -17.22 -6.86
N GLU A 532 5.36 -17.18 -6.69
CA GLU A 532 4.45 -18.17 -7.26
C GLU A 532 3.24 -17.48 -7.90
N ASN A 533 2.94 -17.78 -9.16
CA ASN A 533 1.77 -17.23 -9.87
C ASN A 533 1.70 -15.69 -9.85
N VAL A 534 2.82 -15.01 -10.15
CA VAL A 534 2.87 -13.54 -10.29
C VAL A 534 2.57 -13.14 -11.74
N TYR A 535 1.42 -12.50 -11.97
CA TYR A 535 0.97 -12.06 -13.28
C TYR A 535 1.29 -10.57 -13.48
N MET A 536 2.18 -10.28 -14.42
CA MET A 536 2.66 -8.93 -14.73
C MET A 536 1.78 -8.21 -15.79
N PRO A 537 1.85 -6.87 -15.92
CA PRO A 537 0.93 -6.11 -16.76
C PRO A 537 0.83 -6.60 -18.20
N GLY A 538 -0.39 -6.89 -18.65
CA GLY A 538 -0.67 -7.42 -20.00
C GLY A 538 -0.37 -8.91 -20.19
N SER A 539 0.25 -9.59 -19.23
CA SER A 539 0.47 -11.04 -19.29
C SER A 539 -0.77 -11.84 -18.87
N SER A 540 -0.98 -12.99 -19.52
CA SER A 540 -1.95 -14.01 -19.11
C SER A 540 -1.30 -15.26 -18.49
N THR A 541 0.03 -15.29 -18.43
CA THR A 541 0.82 -16.34 -17.77
C THR A 541 1.63 -15.75 -16.61
N PRO A 542 1.96 -16.54 -15.57
CA PRO A 542 2.92 -16.12 -14.56
C PRO A 542 4.28 -15.76 -15.18
N ALA A 543 4.96 -14.80 -14.57
CA ALA A 543 6.36 -14.49 -14.88
C ALA A 543 7.28 -15.63 -14.41
N ALA A 544 8.29 -15.95 -15.21
CA ALA A 544 9.25 -17.03 -14.99
C ALA A 544 10.67 -16.54 -14.62
N THR A 545 10.88 -15.22 -14.59
CA THR A 545 12.15 -14.56 -14.22
C THR A 545 11.91 -13.32 -13.34
N LEU A 546 12.90 -12.94 -12.54
CA LEU A 546 12.96 -11.67 -11.83
C LEU A 546 12.94 -10.48 -12.80
N GLN A 547 13.58 -10.60 -13.96
CA GLN A 547 13.49 -9.61 -15.03
C GLN A 547 12.05 -9.39 -15.53
N GLU A 548 11.28 -10.46 -15.80
CA GLU A 548 9.85 -10.33 -16.17
C GLU A 548 9.04 -9.67 -15.04
N MET A 549 9.40 -9.91 -13.78
CA MET A 549 8.83 -9.26 -12.60
C MET A 549 9.34 -7.83 -12.34
N ASN A 550 10.08 -7.21 -13.28
CA ASN A 550 10.67 -5.86 -13.17
C ASN A 550 11.70 -5.70 -12.04
N PHE A 551 12.22 -6.78 -11.45
CA PHE A 551 13.30 -6.74 -10.45
C PHE A 551 14.66 -6.55 -11.13
N LEU A 552 14.89 -5.33 -11.64
CA LEU A 552 16.11 -4.95 -12.34
C LEU A 552 17.15 -4.27 -11.43
N SER A 553 16.74 -3.73 -10.28
CA SER A 553 17.64 -3.37 -9.18
C SER A 553 17.72 -4.55 -8.22
N LYS A 554 18.84 -5.28 -8.17
CA LYS A 554 19.00 -6.44 -7.31
C LYS A 554 20.46 -6.69 -6.92
N ASP A 555 20.73 -6.86 -5.62
CA ASP A 555 22.06 -7.12 -5.05
C ASP A 555 21.94 -7.80 -3.67
N TYR A 556 22.99 -8.52 -3.23
CA TYR A 556 23.07 -9.24 -1.95
C TYR A 556 21.84 -10.12 -1.62
N PHE A 557 21.42 -10.97 -2.57
CA PHE A 557 20.30 -11.90 -2.39
C PHE A 557 20.66 -13.34 -2.84
N SER A 558 19.96 -14.34 -2.32
CA SER A 558 20.13 -15.76 -2.67
C SER A 558 18.82 -16.56 -2.60
N ASP A 559 18.88 -17.81 -3.06
CA ASP A 559 17.85 -18.83 -2.88
C ASP A 559 16.45 -18.42 -3.40
N VAL A 560 16.43 -17.91 -4.64
CA VAL A 560 15.21 -17.50 -5.35
C VAL A 560 14.57 -18.69 -6.08
N THR A 561 13.30 -18.95 -5.74
CA THR A 561 12.45 -19.96 -6.40
C THR A 561 11.29 -19.25 -7.11
N ILE A 562 11.06 -19.59 -8.39
CA ILE A 562 9.94 -19.05 -9.19
C ILE A 562 9.03 -20.21 -9.65
N LEU A 563 7.72 -20.07 -9.46
CA LEU A 563 6.71 -21.08 -9.76
C LEU A 563 5.56 -20.49 -10.59
N PRO A 564 4.95 -21.26 -11.52
CA PRO A 564 5.11 -22.71 -11.71
C PRO A 564 6.31 -23.12 -12.57
N VAL A 565 6.99 -22.16 -13.21
CA VAL A 565 8.17 -22.37 -14.05
C VAL A 565 9.19 -21.28 -13.72
N GLN A 566 10.46 -21.67 -13.63
CA GLN A 566 11.60 -20.75 -13.52
C GLN A 566 12.47 -20.92 -14.76
N HIS A 567 12.79 -19.82 -15.42
CA HIS A 567 13.81 -19.79 -16.48
C HIS A 567 15.14 -19.28 -15.90
N GLU A 568 16.22 -19.39 -16.67
CA GLU A 568 17.46 -18.68 -16.35
C GLU A 568 17.23 -17.17 -16.51
N GLU A 569 17.75 -16.35 -15.59
CA GLU A 569 17.70 -14.89 -15.73
C GLU A 569 18.44 -14.48 -17.01
N PRO A 570 17.89 -13.56 -17.83
CA PRO A 570 18.58 -13.06 -19.01
C PRO A 570 19.92 -12.44 -18.60
N VAL A 571 21.00 -12.87 -19.23
CA VAL A 571 22.35 -12.36 -18.92
C VAL A 571 22.37 -10.84 -19.12
N PRO A 572 22.74 -10.04 -18.10
CA PRO A 572 22.81 -8.59 -18.23
C PRO A 572 23.80 -8.20 -19.34
N ARG A 573 23.27 -7.77 -20.49
CA ARG A 573 24.08 -7.39 -21.65
C ARG A 573 24.87 -6.12 -21.32
N THR A 574 26.19 -6.23 -21.30
CA THR A 574 27.08 -5.08 -21.12
C THR A 574 27.00 -4.15 -22.33
N ASN A 575 26.62 -2.88 -22.11
CA ASN A 575 26.82 -1.83 -23.11
C ASN A 575 28.33 -1.64 -23.32
N LEU A 576 28.84 -2.10 -24.46
CA LEU A 576 30.25 -2.09 -24.83
C LEU A 576 30.78 -0.68 -25.12
N ALA A 577 29.88 0.25 -25.44
CA ALA A 577 30.16 1.66 -25.71
C ALA A 577 30.21 2.54 -24.45
N LEU A 578 29.67 2.08 -23.31
CA LEU A 578 29.63 2.89 -22.08
C LEU A 578 31.05 3.28 -21.62
N GLY A 579 31.26 4.58 -21.43
CA GLY A 579 32.54 5.17 -21.06
C GLY A 579 33.63 5.11 -22.14
N ARG A 580 33.29 4.76 -23.40
CA ARG A 580 34.26 4.67 -24.50
C ARG A 580 34.52 6.02 -25.17
N PRO A 581 35.70 6.20 -25.79
CA PRO A 581 35.96 7.36 -26.64
C PRO A 581 35.01 7.35 -27.85
N ALA A 582 34.32 8.46 -28.07
CA ALA A 582 33.50 8.70 -29.24
C ALA A 582 33.97 9.95 -29.99
N VAL A 583 33.80 9.96 -31.32
CA VAL A 583 34.24 11.04 -32.21
C VAL A 583 33.11 11.40 -33.17
N GLY A 584 32.81 12.69 -33.28
CA GLY A 584 31.78 13.23 -34.17
C GLY A 584 32.35 13.86 -35.43
N SER A 585 31.61 13.73 -36.54
CA SER A 585 31.84 14.46 -37.80
C SER A 585 31.87 15.99 -37.63
N SER A 586 31.13 16.51 -36.65
CA SER A 586 30.98 17.91 -36.32
C SER A 586 30.21 18.04 -34.99
N ASN A 587 30.20 19.24 -34.40
CA ASN A 587 29.41 19.59 -33.23
C ASN A 587 28.37 20.69 -33.56
N ASP A 588 27.37 20.89 -32.69
CA ASP A 588 26.32 21.90 -32.83
C ASP A 588 26.62 23.25 -32.13
N GLY A 589 27.87 23.43 -31.66
CA GLY A 589 28.34 24.59 -30.89
C GLY A 589 29.84 24.86 -31.05
N THR A 590 30.56 25.02 -29.93
CA THR A 590 32.03 25.28 -29.89
C THR A 590 32.81 24.30 -29.02
N VAL A 591 32.16 23.23 -28.55
CA VAL A 591 32.72 22.19 -27.67
C VAL A 591 32.45 20.85 -28.35
N ASP A 592 33.37 19.88 -28.24
CA ASP A 592 33.09 18.52 -28.70
C ASP A 592 32.04 17.87 -27.79
N THR A 593 30.97 17.38 -28.40
CA THR A 593 29.85 16.73 -27.71
C THR A 593 29.78 15.23 -28.01
N ALA A 594 30.73 14.67 -28.77
CA ALA A 594 30.72 13.24 -29.08
C ALA A 594 30.78 12.32 -27.84
N PRO A 595 31.58 12.62 -26.78
CA PRO A 595 31.59 11.80 -25.55
C PRO A 595 30.25 11.76 -24.81
N TYR A 596 29.34 12.70 -25.07
CA TYR A 596 27.99 12.76 -24.48
C TYR A 596 26.98 11.80 -25.12
N ALA A 597 27.40 10.91 -26.02
CA ALA A 597 26.56 9.81 -26.50
C ALA A 597 27.00 8.45 -25.92
N THR A 598 27.95 8.45 -24.98
CA THR A 598 28.55 7.25 -24.39
C THR A 598 28.86 7.43 -22.90
N ASP A 599 28.26 8.43 -22.25
CA ASP A 599 28.49 8.74 -20.84
C ASP A 599 27.45 8.12 -19.90
N GLY A 600 26.40 7.48 -20.47
CA GLY A 600 25.31 6.86 -19.72
C GLY A 600 24.32 7.85 -19.09
N ASN A 601 24.41 9.14 -19.43
CA ASN A 601 23.58 10.19 -18.85
C ASN A 601 22.58 10.76 -19.88
N MET A 602 21.34 10.31 -19.79
CA MET A 602 20.19 10.74 -20.61
C MET A 602 19.82 12.24 -20.51
N SER A 603 20.64 13.09 -19.88
CA SER A 603 20.53 14.56 -19.90
C SER A 603 21.65 15.28 -20.68
N THR A 604 22.70 14.57 -21.10
CA THR A 604 23.76 15.04 -22.00
C THR A 604 23.53 14.44 -23.40
N ARG A 605 23.97 15.13 -24.46
CA ARG A 605 23.75 14.69 -25.85
C ARG A 605 24.88 15.05 -26.79
N PHE A 606 25.18 14.17 -27.73
CA PHE A 606 25.86 14.51 -28.98
C PHE A 606 24.93 15.31 -29.91
N GLY A 607 25.49 16.19 -30.74
CA GLY A 607 24.75 16.88 -31.79
C GLY A 607 25.64 17.33 -32.95
N THR A 608 25.32 16.94 -34.19
CA THR A 608 26.05 17.42 -35.39
C THR A 608 25.70 18.86 -35.76
N LYS A 609 26.53 19.47 -36.61
CA LYS A 609 26.31 20.83 -37.11
C LYS A 609 24.98 20.96 -37.87
N ARG A 610 24.15 21.91 -37.38
CA ARG A 610 22.85 22.27 -37.96
C ARG A 610 22.97 22.62 -39.45
N GLY A 611 22.00 22.20 -40.25
CA GLY A 611 21.98 22.42 -41.70
C GLY A 611 22.90 21.50 -42.54
N VAL A 612 23.92 20.85 -41.97
CA VAL A 612 24.84 19.94 -42.70
C VAL A 612 24.34 18.49 -42.74
N ASP A 613 24.37 17.89 -43.94
CA ASP A 613 24.30 16.44 -44.21
C ASP A 613 25.46 16.05 -45.15
N PRO A 614 25.99 14.81 -45.11
CA PRO A 614 25.74 13.78 -44.09
C PRO A 614 26.36 14.16 -42.74
N GLY A 615 26.07 13.36 -41.69
CA GLY A 615 26.64 13.57 -40.36
C GLY A 615 26.75 12.26 -39.58
N TRP A 616 27.89 12.03 -38.93
CA TRP A 616 28.18 10.78 -38.21
C TRP A 616 28.75 11.00 -36.81
N ILE A 617 28.68 9.95 -36.00
CA ILE A 617 29.43 9.73 -34.76
C ILE A 617 29.89 8.26 -34.72
N TYR A 618 31.14 8.03 -34.34
CA TYR A 618 31.67 6.68 -34.08
C TYR A 618 32.16 6.51 -32.65
N VAL A 619 32.18 5.26 -32.17
CA VAL A 619 32.69 4.84 -30.86
C VAL A 619 33.86 3.87 -31.06
N ASP A 620 34.93 4.02 -30.27
CA ASP A 620 36.06 3.09 -30.18
C ASP A 620 35.85 2.12 -29.00
N LEU A 621 35.51 0.85 -29.28
CA LEU A 621 35.28 -0.18 -28.26
C LEU A 621 36.59 -0.63 -27.56
N GLY A 622 37.74 -0.10 -27.95
CA GLY A 622 39.08 -0.33 -27.42
C GLY A 622 39.82 -1.51 -28.05
N GLU A 623 39.08 -2.52 -28.47
CA GLU A 623 39.53 -3.77 -29.10
C GLU A 623 38.40 -4.30 -30.00
N SER A 624 38.67 -5.28 -30.86
CA SER A 624 37.62 -5.87 -31.71
C SER A 624 36.74 -6.82 -30.90
N LYS A 625 35.41 -6.65 -30.97
CA LYS A 625 34.41 -7.40 -30.19
C LYS A 625 33.27 -7.91 -31.07
N PRO A 626 32.62 -9.04 -30.72
CA PRO A 626 31.38 -9.44 -31.36
C PRO A 626 30.27 -8.46 -30.96
N ILE A 627 29.56 -7.95 -31.97
CA ILE A 627 28.47 -6.98 -31.88
C ILE A 627 27.34 -7.38 -32.81
N HIS A 628 26.10 -7.19 -32.36
CA HIS A 628 24.89 -7.56 -33.12
C HIS A 628 23.70 -6.60 -32.88
N GLU A 629 23.76 -5.74 -31.86
CA GLU A 629 22.68 -4.81 -31.51
C GLU A 629 23.27 -3.43 -31.16
N VAL A 630 22.58 -2.38 -31.62
CA VAL A 630 22.80 -0.97 -31.27
C VAL A 630 21.49 -0.38 -30.75
N ARG A 631 21.57 0.53 -29.78
CA ARG A 631 20.44 1.37 -29.39
C ARG A 631 20.80 2.83 -29.54
N LEU A 632 20.01 3.55 -30.32
CA LEU A 632 20.12 5.00 -30.47
C LEU A 632 18.96 5.66 -29.71
N TYR A 633 19.28 6.40 -28.66
CA TYR A 633 18.32 7.22 -27.92
C TYR A 633 18.36 8.63 -28.53
N TRP A 634 17.57 8.85 -29.58
CA TRP A 634 17.55 10.11 -30.30
C TRP A 634 16.91 11.26 -29.50
N GLU A 635 17.37 12.48 -29.76
CA GLU A 635 16.67 13.71 -29.44
C GLU A 635 15.54 13.97 -30.47
N ALA A 636 14.78 15.05 -30.35
CA ALA A 636 13.81 15.45 -31.36
C ALA A 636 14.45 15.67 -32.76
N ALA A 637 15.74 16.00 -32.81
CA ALA A 637 16.55 16.06 -34.03
C ALA A 637 17.21 14.70 -34.38
N TYR A 638 16.44 13.79 -34.98
CA TYR A 638 16.88 12.43 -35.36
C TYR A 638 17.22 12.26 -36.85
N GLY A 639 17.89 11.14 -37.17
CA GLY A 639 18.14 10.72 -38.55
C GLY A 639 16.92 10.02 -39.15
N LYS A 640 16.37 10.57 -40.23
CA LYS A 640 15.31 9.95 -41.04
C LYS A 640 15.87 8.86 -41.95
N SER A 641 17.04 9.12 -42.54
CA SER A 641 17.82 8.12 -43.26
C SER A 641 19.20 8.03 -42.62
N TYR A 642 19.61 6.83 -42.23
CA TYR A 642 20.90 6.58 -41.60
C TYR A 642 21.37 5.13 -41.81
N LYS A 643 22.64 4.89 -41.52
CA LYS A 643 23.27 3.57 -41.47
C LYS A 643 23.88 3.32 -40.11
N ILE A 644 23.98 2.05 -39.73
CA ILE A 644 25.00 1.60 -38.77
C ILE A 644 26.10 0.93 -39.60
N GLN A 645 27.34 1.34 -39.37
CA GLN A 645 28.53 0.82 -40.07
C GLN A 645 29.62 0.49 -39.06
N VAL A 646 30.49 -0.46 -39.39
CA VAL A 646 31.60 -0.89 -38.54
C VAL A 646 32.93 -0.82 -39.28
N ALA A 647 34.04 -0.71 -38.54
CA ALA A 647 35.40 -0.72 -39.08
C ALA A 647 36.40 -1.21 -38.02
N ASP A 648 37.53 -1.79 -38.46
CA ASP A 648 38.64 -2.12 -37.55
C ASP A 648 39.72 -1.03 -37.52
N ASP A 649 39.66 -0.08 -38.45
CA ASP A 649 40.42 1.17 -38.49
C ASP A 649 39.54 2.29 -39.07
N PRO A 650 39.29 3.41 -38.34
CA PRO A 650 38.44 4.50 -38.80
C PRO A 650 39.14 5.47 -39.78
N SER A 651 40.42 5.24 -40.15
CA SER A 651 41.27 6.21 -40.85
C SER A 651 40.81 6.65 -42.25
N SER A 652 40.07 5.81 -42.99
CA SER A 652 39.47 6.15 -44.28
C SER A 652 37.99 5.76 -44.35
N GLU A 653 37.23 6.50 -45.17
CA GLU A 653 35.79 6.27 -45.39
C GLU A 653 35.53 4.87 -46.01
N GLU A 654 36.47 4.38 -46.82
CA GLU A 654 36.39 3.06 -47.48
C GLU A 654 36.65 1.86 -46.56
N ASN A 655 37.07 2.09 -45.31
CA ASN A 655 37.20 1.04 -44.29
C ASN A 655 35.85 0.66 -43.66
N TRP A 656 34.81 1.50 -43.83
CA TRP A 656 33.52 1.34 -43.15
C TRP A 656 32.56 0.45 -43.95
N ARG A 657 32.14 -0.67 -43.33
CA ARG A 657 31.17 -1.61 -43.90
C ARG A 657 29.79 -1.47 -43.25
N ASP A 658 28.76 -1.43 -44.07
CA ASP A 658 27.36 -1.39 -43.61
C ASP A 658 27.00 -2.68 -42.85
N VAL A 659 26.34 -2.54 -41.69
CA VAL A 659 25.64 -3.64 -41.01
C VAL A 659 24.12 -3.40 -40.92
N TYR A 660 23.68 -2.14 -41.04
CA TYR A 660 22.27 -1.76 -41.13
C TYR A 660 22.09 -0.47 -41.93
N SER A 661 20.93 -0.30 -42.58
CA SER A 661 20.53 0.94 -43.25
C SER A 661 19.01 1.14 -43.22
N THR A 662 18.54 2.36 -43.01
CA THR A 662 17.13 2.73 -43.11
C THR A 662 16.94 4.08 -43.82
N THR A 663 15.77 4.25 -44.44
CA THR A 663 15.24 5.53 -44.95
C THR A 663 13.99 6.00 -44.20
N GLU A 664 13.58 5.25 -43.17
CA GLU A 664 12.36 5.43 -42.37
C GLU A 664 12.68 5.35 -40.87
N GLY A 665 13.80 5.97 -40.46
CA GLY A 665 14.14 6.23 -39.06
C GLY A 665 13.03 7.02 -38.37
N LYS A 666 12.86 6.81 -37.06
CA LYS A 666 11.66 7.21 -36.30
C LYS A 666 11.94 8.20 -35.17
N GLY A 667 13.17 8.26 -34.69
CA GLY A 667 13.50 9.00 -33.47
C GLY A 667 13.01 8.30 -32.21
N GLY A 668 13.21 8.94 -31.05
CA GLY A 668 13.06 8.27 -29.76
C GLY A 668 14.11 7.17 -29.56
N LEU A 669 13.74 6.06 -28.93
CA LEU A 669 14.58 4.87 -28.84
C LEU A 669 14.42 4.00 -30.10
N GLU A 670 15.49 3.87 -30.89
CA GLU A 670 15.58 2.87 -31.96
C GLU A 670 16.59 1.78 -31.58
N THR A 671 16.09 0.56 -31.34
CA THR A 671 16.90 -0.67 -31.20
C THR A 671 17.09 -1.29 -32.58
N ILE A 672 18.35 -1.48 -32.97
CA ILE A 672 18.78 -1.92 -34.30
C ILE A 672 19.58 -3.22 -34.14
N SER A 673 19.04 -4.34 -34.60
CA SER A 673 19.74 -5.64 -34.65
C SER A 673 20.26 -5.94 -36.05
N PHE A 674 21.41 -6.61 -36.13
CA PHE A 674 22.09 -7.03 -37.36
C PHE A 674 22.82 -8.37 -37.15
N GLU A 675 23.27 -9.00 -38.24
CA GLU A 675 24.08 -10.23 -38.19
C GLU A 675 25.34 -10.04 -37.33
N GLU A 676 25.64 -11.00 -36.45
CA GLU A 676 26.78 -10.89 -35.53
C GLU A 676 28.08 -10.65 -36.29
N THR A 677 28.83 -9.64 -35.87
CA THR A 677 30.10 -9.32 -36.52
C THR A 677 31.13 -8.86 -35.51
N ASN A 678 32.40 -9.19 -35.75
CA ASN A 678 33.50 -8.68 -34.95
C ASN A 678 33.94 -7.33 -35.51
N SER A 679 34.01 -6.28 -34.68
CA SER A 679 34.73 -5.06 -35.03
C SER A 679 35.15 -4.22 -33.82
N ARG A 680 36.10 -3.30 -34.01
CA ARG A 680 36.54 -2.36 -32.95
C ARG A 680 35.78 -1.03 -32.96
N TYR A 681 35.44 -0.52 -34.15
CA TYR A 681 34.77 0.76 -34.31
C TYR A 681 33.38 0.57 -34.89
N ILE A 682 32.42 1.33 -34.39
CA ILE A 682 31.03 1.32 -34.86
C ILE A 682 30.52 2.76 -34.94
N ARG A 683 29.76 3.09 -35.99
CA ARG A 683 29.25 4.43 -36.24
C ARG A 683 27.80 4.47 -36.67
N MET A 684 27.10 5.50 -36.20
CA MET A 684 25.88 6.00 -36.82
C MET A 684 26.30 6.95 -37.94
N TYR A 685 25.85 6.70 -39.16
CA TYR A 685 26.11 7.55 -40.33
C TYR A 685 24.79 8.03 -40.93
N GLY A 686 24.44 9.28 -40.62
CA GLY A 686 23.24 9.95 -41.06
C GLY A 686 23.34 10.48 -42.49
N LEU A 687 22.31 10.17 -43.29
CA LEU A 687 22.18 10.52 -44.71
C LEU A 687 21.13 11.61 -44.94
N GLU A 688 20.01 11.57 -44.21
CA GLU A 688 18.94 12.57 -44.22
C GLU A 688 18.40 12.77 -42.79
N ARG A 689 18.23 14.02 -42.35
CA ARG A 689 17.62 14.34 -41.05
C ARG A 689 16.11 14.47 -41.15
N ALA A 690 15.42 14.22 -40.04
CA ALA A 690 13.99 14.51 -39.90
C ALA A 690 13.68 16.00 -39.66
N THR A 691 14.67 16.81 -39.30
CA THR A 691 14.48 18.22 -38.90
C THR A 691 15.57 19.15 -39.47
N GLN A 692 15.36 20.46 -39.32
CA GLN A 692 16.33 21.51 -39.69
C GLN A 692 17.62 21.55 -38.84
N TYR A 693 17.74 20.73 -37.80
CA TYR A 693 18.85 20.75 -36.85
C TYR A 693 20.01 19.85 -37.31
N GLY A 694 20.73 19.21 -36.39
CA GLY A 694 21.70 18.16 -36.69
C GLY A 694 21.08 16.76 -36.60
N TYR A 695 21.93 15.75 -36.50
CA TYR A 695 21.61 14.48 -35.84
C TYR A 695 21.98 14.65 -34.37
N SER A 696 21.12 14.25 -33.44
CA SER A 696 21.39 14.40 -32.01
C SER A 696 20.89 13.19 -31.21
N ILE A 697 21.76 12.70 -30.33
CA ILE A 697 21.64 11.42 -29.62
C ILE A 697 21.99 11.67 -28.16
N TRP A 698 21.14 11.21 -27.23
CA TRP A 698 21.39 11.18 -25.80
C TRP A 698 22.35 10.05 -25.42
N GLU A 699 22.16 8.84 -25.94
CA GLU A 699 23.07 7.69 -25.72
C GLU A 699 23.08 6.77 -26.96
N PHE A 700 24.24 6.19 -27.25
CA PHE A 700 24.53 5.24 -28.32
C PHE A 700 25.09 3.97 -27.69
N GLU A 701 24.19 3.05 -27.31
CA GLU A 701 24.58 1.78 -26.70
C GLU A 701 24.94 0.75 -27.78
N VAL A 702 25.89 -0.14 -27.46
CA VAL A 702 26.39 -1.19 -28.37
C VAL A 702 26.47 -2.51 -27.61
N TYR A 703 25.90 -3.58 -28.16
CA TYR A 703 25.78 -4.86 -27.47
C TYR A 703 26.30 -6.05 -28.29
N GLY A 704 27.06 -6.92 -27.60
CA GLY A 704 27.40 -8.26 -28.05
C GLY A 704 26.22 -9.25 -27.92
N PRO A 705 26.34 -10.45 -28.51
CA PRO A 705 25.29 -11.49 -28.49
C PRO A 705 24.86 -11.86 -27.06
#